data_AF-A0A381NSY1-F1
#
_entry.id   AF-A0A381NSY1-F1
#
_cell.length_a   1.000
_cell.length_b   1.000
_cell.length_c   1.000
_cell.angle_alpha   90.00
_cell.angle_beta   90.00
_cell.angle_gamma   90.00
#
_symmetry.space_group_name_H-M   'P 1'
#
loop_
_entity.id
_entity.type
_entity.pdbx_description
1 polymer ?
#
loop_
_entity_poly.entity_id
_entity_poly.type
_entity_poly.pdbx_seq_one_letter_code
_entity_poly.pdbx_strand_id
1 'polypeptide(L)'
;MIPCNIPIRIGTSGDCSVRIPGPGSSIVATIDLLNGEPFIQPINNGHLLKINGEKLINSKHLFHGDRLEYFGTEILISSEDSKLILEVFFDSSSYVTQPPEEAHPDEDKLDEIIPATVFKRAAKLSKKNLPSKNYQWQSFVITGILILLSISYLIFSAKSIQFDVRPEGADNIDIDGGWFRLTLADRILLRKGTYSVNVKKQGYYEVTQAFEVGDDPSDTILIEMRKLPGFVTFITDPDVVGMVTIDDAVIGETPFGPIEIEPGFHSISVIADRYLPYVDELNISGLGIEQYLFIKLVRGWGDVKISSNPSGASIFEKNIKLGVTPVVVPLLEGDHEITVVKEGFKAWDGFISTKPDHDQIYPIIELAPADAELILNSIPSGANITVNGRYRGQSPIKLALSPGIDYEIGLSKTGYGSKSRQMQLEAGVSKKITVDLSARLGKVIISVFPTDASIFIDGKVKITGMKNFDLPSRPHQLEVVKRGYESFKRNINPRPGYPQTIQVKLLTDEEARLRSISPTITNSQGQVMRRVEPGAFTMGASRREQGRRANEVIVPVELTKPFFISTKEITNREFLRYFPNHDSGAEIYPSLVASDNPVVNISWSQAVEYCNWLSEQEGLTPSYIKRFEKWEAVTPTPNGYRLPIEAEWVWALRYQGRNSAPKFPWGNQLPPRRDSGNYADQSARKLVPSILPGYDDGFASTSPVGTFPANALGIYDAGGNVAEWVQDYYSVPQPGLTESVIDPLGPKRGLQHVIRGSGWRHAGVSELRNSFRDFGIQGRIDVGFRIAKNIQ
;
A
#
# COMPACT_ATOMS: atom_id res chain seq x y z
N MET A 1 4.83 17.89 24.73
CA MET A 1 4.58 18.79 25.89
C MET A 1 5.20 20.15 25.59
N ILE A 2 4.38 21.13 25.19
CA ILE A 2 4.79 22.54 25.07
C ILE A 2 4.05 23.27 26.20
N PRO A 3 4.72 23.98 27.11
CA PRO A 3 4.04 24.76 28.14
C PRO A 3 3.33 25.96 27.49
N CYS A 4 2.03 26.10 27.73
CA CYS A 4 1.24 27.25 27.28
C CYS A 4 0.61 27.93 28.49
N ASN A 5 0.71 29.26 28.53
CA ASN A 5 -0.03 30.06 29.50
C ASN A 5 -1.50 30.17 29.08
N ILE A 6 -2.38 30.23 30.07
CA ILE A 6 -3.82 30.43 29.90
C ILE A 6 -4.08 31.94 29.70
N PRO A 7 -4.99 32.38 28.80
CA PRO A 7 -5.91 31.59 27.96
C PRO A 7 -5.25 30.87 26.77
N ILE A 8 -5.52 29.57 26.64
CA ILE A 8 -5.03 28.72 25.55
C ILE A 8 -5.98 28.84 24.36
N ARG A 9 -5.50 29.36 23.23
CA ARG A 9 -6.27 29.53 21.99
C ARG A 9 -6.14 28.30 21.09
N ILE A 10 -7.25 27.74 20.64
CA ILE A 10 -7.31 26.57 19.75
C ILE A 10 -7.91 27.00 18.40
N GLY A 11 -7.24 26.68 17.29
CA GLY A 11 -7.75 27.02 15.96
C GLY A 11 -6.74 26.78 14.83
N THR A 12 -7.05 27.29 13.64
CA THR A 12 -6.27 27.08 12.41
C THR A 12 -5.24 28.19 12.15
N SER A 13 -5.39 29.32 12.84
CA SER A 13 -4.57 30.52 12.68
C SER A 13 -3.13 30.35 13.21
N GLY A 14 -2.22 31.22 12.76
CA GLY A 14 -0.83 31.24 13.22
C GLY A 14 -0.64 31.75 14.66
N ASP A 15 -1.62 32.47 15.22
CA ASP A 15 -1.61 33.01 16.59
C ASP A 15 -2.29 32.08 17.63
N CYS A 16 -2.64 30.85 17.24
CA CYS A 16 -3.25 29.86 18.14
C CYS A 16 -2.18 29.12 18.96
N SER A 17 -2.36 29.07 20.28
CA SER A 17 -1.51 28.31 21.22
C SER A 17 -1.48 26.81 20.88
N VAL A 18 -2.62 26.26 20.46
CA VAL A 18 -2.74 24.90 19.90
C VAL A 18 -3.29 25.04 18.49
N ARG A 19 -2.41 24.92 17.50
CA ARG A 19 -2.78 25.01 16.08
C ARG A 19 -3.20 23.66 15.54
N ILE A 20 -4.37 23.60 14.91
CA ILE A 20 -4.96 22.39 14.33
C ILE A 20 -5.28 22.59 12.83
N PRO A 21 -5.17 21.55 11.98
CA PRO A 21 -5.51 21.64 10.57
C PRO A 21 -7.01 21.83 10.35
N GLY A 22 -7.39 22.69 9.41
CA GLY A 22 -8.78 22.98 9.06
C GLY A 22 -8.88 24.15 8.07
N PRO A 23 -10.07 24.42 7.52
CA PRO A 23 -10.28 25.52 6.57
C PRO A 23 -10.23 26.90 7.26
N GLY A 24 -9.64 27.88 6.56
CA GLY A 24 -9.49 29.26 7.04
C GLY A 24 -8.35 29.48 8.03
N SER A 25 -8.20 30.71 8.54
CA SER A 25 -7.18 31.10 9.53
C SER A 25 -7.85 31.83 10.69
N SER A 26 -8.38 31.08 11.65
CA SER A 26 -9.17 31.64 12.76
C SER A 26 -9.02 30.85 14.06
N ILE A 27 -9.22 31.53 15.20
CA ILE A 27 -9.40 30.91 16.52
C ILE A 27 -10.82 30.33 16.58
N VAL A 28 -10.95 29.07 16.99
CA VAL A 28 -12.22 28.31 17.03
C VAL A 28 -12.78 28.24 18.45
N ALA A 29 -11.89 28.12 19.44
CA ALA A 29 -12.25 28.14 20.86
C ALA A 29 -11.07 28.60 21.71
N THR A 30 -11.36 28.99 22.95
CA THR A 30 -10.37 29.33 23.97
C THR A 30 -10.65 28.54 25.23
N ILE A 31 -9.60 28.06 25.89
CA ILE A 31 -9.67 27.47 27.23
C ILE A 31 -9.10 28.47 28.23
N ASP A 32 -9.87 28.77 29.28
CA ASP A 32 -9.53 29.71 30.34
C ASP A 32 -9.88 29.14 31.72
N LEU A 33 -9.52 29.81 32.82
CA LEU A 33 -9.88 29.42 34.19
C LEU A 33 -11.07 30.23 34.71
N LEU A 34 -12.13 29.54 35.17
CA LEU A 34 -13.24 30.14 35.90
C LEU A 34 -13.24 29.60 37.33
N ASN A 35 -13.09 30.49 38.31
CA ASN A 35 -12.97 30.15 39.74
C ASN A 35 -11.85 29.14 40.07
N GLY A 36 -10.84 29.01 39.20
CA GLY A 36 -9.72 28.07 39.34
C GLY A 36 -9.89 26.75 38.59
N GLU A 37 -11.05 26.48 37.99
CA GLU A 37 -11.28 25.31 37.14
C GLU A 37 -11.17 25.65 35.64
N PRO A 38 -10.64 24.75 34.80
CA PRO A 38 -10.57 24.98 33.37
C PRO A 38 -11.95 24.86 32.71
N PHE A 39 -12.27 25.81 31.83
CA PHE A 39 -13.46 25.75 30.98
C PHE A 39 -13.10 26.13 29.54
N ILE A 40 -13.83 25.56 28.59
CA ILE A 40 -13.73 25.90 27.17
C ILE A 40 -14.88 26.82 26.77
N GLN A 41 -14.57 27.84 25.98
CA GLN A 41 -15.52 28.74 25.34
C GLN A 41 -15.40 28.68 23.81
N PRO A 42 -16.48 28.35 23.08
CA PRO A 42 -16.48 28.43 21.62
C PRO A 42 -16.43 29.89 21.17
N ILE A 43 -15.64 30.16 20.13
CA ILE A 43 -15.56 31.43 19.41
C ILE A 43 -16.23 31.24 18.03
N ASN A 44 -16.41 32.31 17.25
CA ASN A 44 -17.12 32.31 15.96
C ASN A 44 -16.87 31.03 15.11
N ASN A 45 -17.97 30.38 14.69
CA ASN A 45 -18.03 29.03 14.05
C ASN A 45 -17.79 27.80 14.96
N GLY A 46 -17.66 27.97 16.28
CA GLY A 46 -17.52 26.89 17.26
C GLY A 46 -18.65 25.84 17.29
N HIS A 47 -19.78 26.07 16.59
CA HIS A 47 -20.83 25.05 16.37
C HIS A 47 -20.37 23.84 15.53
N LEU A 48 -19.14 23.88 14.99
CA LEU A 48 -18.44 22.77 14.32
C LEU A 48 -17.46 22.03 15.25
N LEU A 49 -17.10 22.63 16.39
CA LEU A 49 -16.36 21.97 17.48
C LEU A 49 -17.35 21.13 18.30
N LYS A 50 -16.93 19.93 18.69
CA LYS A 50 -17.66 19.08 19.63
C LYS A 50 -16.87 18.86 20.89
N ILE A 51 -17.58 18.53 21.98
CA ILE A 51 -17.05 17.89 23.18
C ILE A 51 -17.83 16.59 23.44
N ASN A 52 -17.11 15.48 23.61
CA ASN A 52 -17.65 14.13 23.81
C ASN A 52 -18.73 13.72 22.77
N GLY A 53 -18.55 14.17 21.51
CA GLY A 53 -19.48 13.93 20.40
C GLY A 53 -20.60 14.98 20.24
N GLU A 54 -20.91 15.78 21.26
CA GLU A 54 -21.95 16.83 21.23
C GLU A 54 -21.39 18.19 20.80
N LYS A 55 -22.17 19.00 20.07
CA LYS A 55 -21.73 20.33 19.61
C LYS A 55 -21.54 21.31 20.77
N LEU A 56 -20.37 21.96 20.84
CA LEU A 56 -20.09 22.97 21.85
C LEU A 56 -20.67 24.33 21.44
N ILE A 57 -21.92 24.60 21.83
CA ILE A 57 -22.64 25.84 21.51
C ILE A 57 -22.41 26.93 22.57
N ASN A 58 -22.25 26.53 23.83
CA ASN A 58 -22.02 27.41 24.99
C ASN A 58 -20.72 27.01 25.70
N SER A 59 -20.20 27.89 26.56
CA SER A 59 -19.05 27.59 27.43
C SER A 59 -19.34 26.41 28.38
N LYS A 60 -18.34 25.57 28.65
CA LYS A 60 -18.47 24.35 29.50
C LYS A 60 -17.17 24.08 30.25
N HIS A 61 -17.26 23.67 31.52
CA HIS A 61 -16.09 23.19 32.29
C HIS A 61 -15.50 21.93 31.65
N LEU A 62 -14.18 21.77 31.74
CA LEU A 62 -13.42 20.63 31.23
C LEU A 62 -12.98 19.71 32.36
N PHE A 63 -13.12 18.41 32.16
CA PHE A 63 -12.72 17.37 33.10
C PHE A 63 -11.71 16.40 32.49
N HIS A 64 -10.98 15.68 33.34
CA HIS A 64 -10.07 14.62 32.90
C HIS A 64 -10.87 13.54 32.14
N GLY A 65 -10.48 13.29 30.88
CA GLY A 65 -11.13 12.36 29.97
C GLY A 65 -12.06 13.00 28.93
N ASP A 66 -12.30 14.32 28.99
CA ASP A 66 -13.07 15.01 27.95
C ASP A 66 -12.31 15.01 26.60
N ARG A 67 -13.07 14.82 25.52
CA ARG A 67 -12.57 14.72 24.14
C ARG A 67 -13.16 15.83 23.27
N LEU A 68 -12.31 16.65 22.67
CA LEU A 68 -12.69 17.67 21.70
C LEU A 68 -12.48 17.16 20.26
N GLU A 69 -13.41 17.44 19.36
CA GLU A 69 -13.32 17.06 17.94
C GLU A 69 -13.55 18.27 17.02
N TYR A 70 -12.64 18.54 16.08
CA TYR A 70 -12.79 19.56 15.05
C TYR A 70 -12.15 19.12 13.72
N PHE A 71 -12.96 19.04 12.66
CA PHE A 71 -12.54 18.66 11.29
C PHE A 71 -11.60 17.42 11.20
N GLY A 72 -11.83 16.41 12.04
CA GLY A 72 -11.04 15.17 12.07
C GLY A 72 -9.79 15.22 12.93
N THR A 73 -9.42 16.40 13.48
CA THR A 73 -8.47 16.47 14.59
C THR A 73 -9.19 16.16 15.88
N GLU A 74 -8.61 15.27 16.70
CA GLU A 74 -9.09 14.93 18.03
C GLU A 74 -8.13 15.54 19.08
N ILE A 75 -8.65 16.07 20.19
CA ILE A 75 -7.86 16.53 21.33
C ILE A 75 -8.42 15.89 22.61
N LEU A 76 -7.59 15.09 23.30
CA LEU A 76 -7.95 14.53 24.59
C LEU A 76 -7.46 15.45 25.72
N ILE A 77 -8.33 15.71 26.70
CA ILE A 77 -8.04 16.50 27.88
C ILE A 77 -7.72 15.56 29.04
N SER A 78 -6.55 15.71 29.64
CA SER A 78 -6.19 15.08 30.91
C SER A 78 -5.71 16.13 31.91
N SER A 79 -5.81 15.79 33.20
CA SER A 79 -5.41 16.68 34.30
C SER A 79 -4.70 15.85 35.38
N GLU A 80 -3.50 16.29 35.75
CA GLU A 80 -2.60 15.67 36.73
C GLU A 80 -1.79 16.78 37.44
N ASP A 81 -1.56 16.67 38.75
CA ASP A 81 -0.70 17.55 39.56
C ASP A 81 -0.74 19.05 39.20
N SER A 82 -1.96 19.60 39.22
CA SER A 82 -2.28 21.01 38.92
C SER A 82 -1.92 21.49 37.50
N LYS A 83 -1.83 20.57 36.53
CA LYS A 83 -1.58 20.87 35.10
C LYS A 83 -2.71 20.31 34.25
N LEU A 84 -3.17 21.12 33.30
CA LEU A 84 -4.02 20.66 32.20
C LEU A 84 -3.14 20.21 31.03
N ILE A 85 -3.37 19.01 30.54
CA ILE A 85 -2.64 18.40 29.43
C ILE A 85 -3.62 18.22 28.26
N LEU A 86 -3.16 18.57 27.05
CA LEU A 86 -3.92 18.42 25.82
C LEU A 86 -3.12 17.55 24.85
N GLU A 87 -3.61 16.35 24.58
CA GLU A 87 -3.00 15.43 23.61
C GLU A 87 -3.74 15.53 22.28
N VAL A 88 -3.04 15.96 21.22
CA VAL A 88 -3.62 16.27 19.90
C VAL A 88 -3.28 15.18 18.90
N PHE A 89 -4.30 14.61 18.27
CA PHE A 89 -4.19 13.54 17.28
C PHE A 89 -4.67 14.04 15.90
N PHE A 90 -3.78 13.98 14.91
CA PHE A 90 -3.97 14.54 13.56
C PHE A 90 -4.32 13.49 12.48
N ASP A 91 -4.59 12.25 12.86
CA ASP A 91 -4.76 11.16 11.90
C ASP A 91 -5.92 11.43 10.92
N SER A 92 -5.64 11.29 9.62
CA SER A 92 -6.52 11.56 8.46
C SER A 92 -6.70 13.00 7.95
N SER A 93 -5.85 13.97 8.32
CA SER A 93 -5.87 15.31 7.69
C SER A 93 -5.33 15.30 6.23
N SER A 94 -6.21 15.09 5.24
CA SER A 94 -5.81 14.93 3.82
C SER A 94 -6.11 16.14 2.93
N TYR A 95 -5.21 17.14 2.89
CA TYR A 95 -5.18 18.14 1.82
C TYR A 95 -3.73 18.43 1.36
N VAL A 96 -3.54 18.45 0.03
CA VAL A 96 -2.25 18.66 -0.66
C VAL A 96 -2.30 20.00 -1.41
N THR A 97 -1.14 20.65 -1.53
CA THR A 97 -0.93 22.02 -2.02
C THR A 97 -1.06 22.21 -3.54
N GLN A 98 -1.54 23.39 -3.97
CA GLN A 98 -0.93 24.21 -5.04
C GLN A 98 -1.56 25.62 -5.14
N PRO A 99 -0.75 26.71 -5.19
CA PRO A 99 -1.20 28.05 -5.60
C PRO A 99 -0.60 28.50 -6.97
N PRO A 100 -1.32 29.33 -7.76
CA PRO A 100 -0.84 29.93 -9.01
C PRO A 100 -0.36 31.40 -8.84
N GLU A 101 -0.32 32.16 -9.95
CA GLU A 101 0.46 33.39 -10.22
C GLU A 101 -0.12 34.75 -9.72
N GLU A 102 0.54 35.83 -10.13
CA GLU A 102 0.46 37.25 -9.75
C GLU A 102 -0.85 38.00 -10.09
N ALA A 103 -1.08 39.16 -9.44
CA ALA A 103 -1.48 40.43 -10.09
C ALA A 103 -1.51 41.65 -9.12
N HIS A 104 -1.04 42.83 -9.59
CA HIS A 104 -1.40 44.18 -9.07
C HIS A 104 -2.67 44.70 -9.80
N PRO A 105 -3.41 45.69 -9.23
CA PRO A 105 -3.24 47.14 -9.55
C PRO A 105 -3.32 48.07 -8.29
N ASP A 106 -2.62 49.22 -8.19
CA ASP A 106 -2.81 50.58 -8.78
C ASP A 106 -3.98 51.38 -8.17
N GLU A 107 -3.96 52.71 -7.94
CA GLU A 107 -2.96 53.83 -8.06
C GLU A 107 -3.01 54.61 -6.68
N ASP A 108 -2.58 55.84 -6.32
CA ASP A 108 -2.03 57.08 -6.92
C ASP A 108 -1.55 58.06 -5.78
N LYS A 109 -0.88 59.24 -5.84
CA LYS A 109 0.13 60.03 -6.64
C LYS A 109 0.76 61.00 -5.56
N LEU A 110 2.06 61.27 -5.39
CA LEU A 110 3.10 61.93 -6.23
C LEU A 110 2.75 63.37 -6.68
N ASP A 111 3.60 64.43 -6.55
CA ASP A 111 4.85 64.67 -5.75
C ASP A 111 5.26 66.20 -5.77
N GLU A 112 6.48 66.56 -5.31
CA GLU A 112 7.31 67.80 -5.54
C GLU A 112 7.20 69.08 -4.65
N ILE A 113 8.15 70.08 -4.66
CA ILE A 113 9.58 70.08 -4.18
C ILE A 113 10.27 71.50 -4.06
N ILE A 114 10.73 71.90 -2.83
CA ILE A 114 11.83 72.90 -2.46
C ILE A 114 11.55 74.42 -2.91
N PRO A 115 12.40 75.51 -2.90
CA PRO A 115 13.55 76.06 -2.09
C PRO A 115 13.57 77.56 -1.56
N ALA A 116 14.29 77.79 -0.44
CA ALA A 116 15.36 78.81 -0.11
C ALA A 116 15.18 80.37 0.13
N THR A 117 15.35 80.79 1.42
CA THR A 117 16.30 81.82 2.01
C THR A 117 16.33 83.38 1.81
N VAL A 118 16.32 84.13 2.96
CA VAL A 118 17.35 85.14 3.46
C VAL A 118 17.18 86.73 3.42
N PHE A 119 17.48 87.35 4.61
CA PHE A 119 18.01 88.72 4.98
C PHE A 119 17.19 90.08 5.11
N LYS A 120 16.86 90.43 6.37
CA LYS A 120 17.32 91.60 7.22
C LYS A 120 17.23 93.12 6.79
N ARG A 121 16.50 93.87 7.66
CA ARG A 121 16.88 95.15 8.39
C ARG A 121 16.32 96.53 7.94
N ALA A 122 16.01 97.37 8.97
CA ALA A 122 16.04 98.85 9.03
C ALA A 122 14.91 99.68 8.36
N ALA A 123 14.59 100.93 8.77
CA ALA A 123 14.75 101.69 10.04
C ALA A 123 14.05 103.09 9.94
N LYS A 124 14.12 103.89 11.04
CA LYS A 124 13.88 105.35 11.20
C LYS A 124 12.53 105.78 11.83
N LEU A 125 12.39 106.97 12.45
CA LEU A 125 13.22 107.73 13.43
C LEU A 125 12.61 109.13 13.66
N SER A 126 12.52 109.55 14.92
CA SER A 126 12.73 110.93 15.42
C SER A 126 11.83 112.10 14.98
N LYS A 127 11.36 112.88 15.97
CA LYS A 127 11.40 114.36 16.09
C LYS A 127 10.71 114.81 17.39
N LYS A 128 11.05 115.91 18.06
CA LYS A 128 12.29 116.72 18.09
C LYS A 128 12.31 117.59 19.37
N ASN A 129 13.49 118.03 19.82
CA ASN A 129 13.67 119.03 20.88
C ASN A 129 13.03 120.39 20.53
N LEU A 130 12.83 121.26 21.54
CA LEU A 130 13.37 122.65 21.63
C LEU A 130 13.15 123.22 23.08
N PRO A 131 13.83 124.31 23.51
CA PRO A 131 14.05 124.62 24.94
C PRO A 131 13.41 125.95 25.43
N SER A 132 13.57 126.29 26.72
CA SER A 132 14.39 127.46 27.14
C SER A 132 14.41 127.76 28.66
N LYS A 133 15.43 128.53 29.07
CA LYS A 133 15.54 129.46 30.22
C LYS A 133 15.36 128.96 31.67
N ASN A 134 16.50 128.98 32.35
CA ASN A 134 16.74 129.17 33.79
C ASN A 134 15.60 129.83 34.59
N TYR A 135 15.23 129.21 35.71
CA TYR A 135 15.20 129.88 37.02
C TYR A 135 15.83 128.93 38.06
N GLN A 136 16.62 129.50 38.99
CA GLN A 136 17.47 128.73 39.89
C GLN A 136 16.81 128.52 41.27
N TRP A 137 17.15 127.39 41.91
CA TRP A 137 17.04 127.16 43.37
C TRP A 137 15.66 127.06 44.05
N GLN A 138 14.55 126.88 43.33
CA GLN A 138 13.27 126.48 43.93
C GLN A 138 12.86 125.01 43.71
N SER A 139 13.41 124.30 42.72
CA SER A 139 12.94 122.96 42.35
C SER A 139 13.30 121.84 43.34
N PHE A 140 14.40 121.96 44.10
CA PHE A 140 14.96 120.82 44.85
C PHE A 140 14.01 120.19 45.89
N VAL A 141 13.15 120.99 46.53
CA VAL A 141 12.15 120.48 47.50
C VAL A 141 11.03 119.72 46.78
N ILE A 142 10.54 120.25 45.66
CA ILE A 142 9.45 119.63 44.88
C ILE A 142 9.96 118.35 44.20
N THR A 143 11.18 118.36 43.66
CA THR A 143 11.81 117.17 43.07
C THR A 143 12.01 116.06 44.11
N GLY A 144 12.41 116.38 45.35
CA GLY A 144 12.51 115.39 46.43
C GLY A 144 11.18 114.69 46.75
N ILE A 145 10.09 115.46 46.84
CA ILE A 145 8.74 114.92 47.10
C ILE A 145 8.24 114.10 45.90
N LEU A 146 8.46 114.55 44.67
CA LEU A 146 8.08 113.79 43.46
C LEU A 146 8.88 112.49 43.32
N ILE A 147 10.17 112.47 43.68
CA ILE A 147 10.98 111.24 43.70
C ILE A 147 10.44 110.27 44.75
N LEU A 148 10.15 110.73 45.98
CA LEU A 148 9.59 109.88 47.03
C LEU A 148 8.21 109.31 46.66
N LEU A 149 7.33 110.12 46.05
CA LEU A 149 6.03 109.65 45.54
C LEU A 149 6.18 108.66 44.38
N SER A 150 7.16 108.87 43.49
CA SER A 150 7.44 107.96 42.37
C SER A 150 7.98 106.61 42.85
N ILE A 151 8.91 106.62 43.81
CA ILE A 151 9.45 105.40 44.44
C ILE A 151 8.34 104.67 45.21
N SER A 152 7.53 105.39 45.99
CA SER A 152 6.38 104.83 46.69
C SER A 152 5.40 104.14 45.72
N TYR A 153 5.00 104.81 44.65
CA TYR A 153 4.13 104.22 43.62
C TYR A 153 4.74 103.00 42.94
N LEU A 154 6.06 102.97 42.71
CA LEU A 154 6.74 101.81 42.12
C LEU A 154 6.77 100.61 43.07
N ILE A 155 7.03 100.83 44.36
CA ILE A 155 7.00 99.77 45.38
C ILE A 155 5.57 99.23 45.57
N PHE A 156 4.59 100.11 45.76
CA PHE A 156 3.18 99.70 45.97
C PHE A 156 2.46 99.21 44.70
N SER A 157 3.05 99.28 43.51
CA SER A 157 2.51 98.72 42.26
C SER A 157 3.34 97.59 41.66
N ALA A 158 4.31 97.06 42.40
CA ALA A 158 5.06 95.85 42.05
C ALA A 158 4.46 94.59 42.69
N LYS A 159 4.82 93.42 42.16
CA LYS A 159 4.35 92.09 42.54
C LYS A 159 5.52 91.24 43.00
N SER A 160 5.33 90.39 44.01
CA SER A 160 6.39 89.58 44.62
C SER A 160 6.55 88.22 43.95
N ILE A 161 7.60 88.08 43.13
CA ILE A 161 7.95 86.82 42.47
C ILE A 161 8.99 86.06 43.31
N GLN A 162 8.78 84.76 43.51
CA GLN A 162 9.76 83.82 44.05
C GLN A 162 10.13 82.78 42.98
N PHE A 163 11.32 82.18 43.09
CA PHE A 163 11.77 81.10 42.21
C PHE A 163 12.03 79.83 43.03
N ASP A 164 11.34 78.74 42.70
CA ASP A 164 11.62 77.40 43.24
C ASP A 164 12.49 76.67 42.21
N VAL A 165 13.80 76.61 42.47
CA VAL A 165 14.76 75.91 41.61
C VAL A 165 14.99 74.51 42.16
N ARG A 166 14.75 73.48 41.35
CA ARG A 166 14.89 72.08 41.75
C ARG A 166 16.01 71.37 40.96
N PRO A 167 16.92 70.65 41.64
CA PRO A 167 17.05 70.54 43.10
C PRO A 167 17.50 71.86 43.76
N GLU A 168 17.20 72.01 45.05
CA GLU A 168 17.28 73.30 45.79
C GLU A 168 18.62 74.05 45.67
N GLY A 169 18.53 75.38 45.50
CA GLY A 169 19.65 76.30 45.36
C GLY A 169 20.13 76.47 43.90
N ALA A 170 20.60 77.65 43.55
CA ALA A 170 21.18 77.96 42.24
C ALA A 170 22.45 78.81 42.41
N ASP A 171 23.42 78.63 41.51
CA ASP A 171 24.68 79.38 41.57
C ASP A 171 24.52 80.77 40.95
N ASN A 172 23.59 80.91 39.99
CA ASN A 172 23.16 82.19 39.45
C ASN A 172 21.70 82.13 38.98
N ILE A 173 20.97 83.21 39.22
CA ILE A 173 19.62 83.49 38.69
C ILE A 173 19.65 84.92 38.14
N ASP A 174 19.70 85.07 36.81
CA ASP A 174 19.57 86.37 36.16
C ASP A 174 18.19 86.51 35.51
N ILE A 175 17.69 87.75 35.43
CA ILE A 175 16.34 88.05 34.95
C ILE A 175 16.40 89.24 33.99
N ASP A 176 16.05 88.97 32.74
CA ASP A 176 15.87 89.97 31.68
C ASP A 176 14.37 90.34 31.54
N GLY A 177 14.13 91.55 31.05
CA GLY A 177 12.81 92.19 30.98
C GLY A 177 12.56 93.24 32.07
N GLY A 178 11.61 94.13 31.79
CA GLY A 178 11.19 95.21 32.69
C GLY A 178 12.19 96.37 32.83
N TRP A 179 11.74 97.47 33.44
CA TRP A 179 12.56 98.66 33.74
C TRP A 179 12.68 98.96 35.24
N PHE A 180 11.91 98.26 36.07
CA PHE A 180 11.96 98.34 37.52
C PHE A 180 12.04 96.91 38.08
N ARG A 181 13.09 96.65 38.85
CA ARG A 181 13.28 95.44 39.65
C ARG A 181 13.85 95.83 41.01
N LEU A 182 13.32 95.26 42.09
CA LEU A 182 13.83 95.46 43.45
C LEU A 182 13.90 94.11 44.16
N THR A 183 15.11 93.65 44.46
CA THR A 183 15.36 92.39 45.18
C THR A 183 15.20 92.58 46.69
N LEU A 184 14.46 91.69 47.34
CA LEU A 184 14.10 91.72 48.75
C LEU A 184 14.21 90.29 49.30
N ALA A 185 15.41 89.94 49.78
CA ALA A 185 15.79 88.59 50.19
C ALA A 185 15.54 87.54 49.09
N ASP A 186 14.69 86.54 49.35
CA ASP A 186 14.31 85.43 48.46
C ASP A 186 13.33 85.82 47.36
N ARG A 187 12.81 87.06 47.39
CA ARG A 187 11.73 87.54 46.55
C ARG A 187 12.10 88.79 45.78
N ILE A 188 11.55 88.92 44.57
CA ILE A 188 11.86 90.01 43.65
C ILE A 188 10.58 90.75 43.29
N LEU A 189 10.55 92.06 43.58
CA LEU A 189 9.48 92.95 43.17
C LEU A 189 9.67 93.34 41.71
N LEU A 190 8.80 92.80 40.85
CA LEU A 190 8.70 93.09 39.43
C LEU A 190 7.36 93.78 39.13
N ARG A 191 7.24 94.49 38.01
CA ARG A 191 5.97 95.09 37.56
C ARG A 191 5.33 94.25 36.47
N LYS A 192 4.01 94.39 36.28
CA LYS A 192 3.22 93.66 35.27
C LYS A 192 3.89 93.69 33.90
N GLY A 193 4.10 92.53 33.29
CA GLY A 193 4.79 92.36 32.01
C GLY A 193 5.49 91.00 31.87
N THR A 194 6.04 90.74 30.69
CA THR A 194 6.78 89.52 30.32
C THR A 194 8.26 89.64 30.70
N TYR A 195 8.85 88.56 31.23
CA TYR A 195 10.25 88.44 31.65
C TYR A 195 10.81 87.08 31.23
N SER A 196 12.14 86.92 31.29
CA SER A 196 12.78 85.61 31.22
C SER A 196 13.86 85.46 32.28
N VAL A 197 13.84 84.33 32.97
CA VAL A 197 14.83 83.94 33.98
C VAL A 197 15.81 82.94 33.39
N ASN A 198 17.10 83.13 33.66
CA ASN A 198 18.20 82.23 33.31
C ASN A 198 18.81 81.68 34.61
N VAL A 199 18.86 80.36 34.74
CA VAL A 199 19.34 79.66 35.95
C VAL A 199 20.51 78.75 35.60
N LYS A 200 21.60 78.91 36.35
CA LYS A 200 22.82 78.12 36.23
C LYS A 200 23.10 77.40 37.54
N LYS A 201 23.50 76.12 37.44
CA LYS A 201 23.91 75.28 38.57
C LYS A 201 24.97 74.28 38.12
N GLN A 202 26.08 74.18 38.85
CA GLN A 202 27.19 73.29 38.53
C GLN A 202 26.73 71.82 38.50
N GLY A 203 27.06 71.11 37.42
CA GLY A 203 26.62 69.71 37.20
C GLY A 203 25.22 69.56 36.58
N TYR A 204 24.54 70.66 36.23
CA TYR A 204 23.21 70.66 35.59
C TYR A 204 23.23 71.45 34.29
N TYR A 205 22.29 71.15 33.39
CA TYR A 205 22.05 71.96 32.20
C TYR A 205 21.49 73.34 32.57
N GLU A 206 21.93 74.36 31.84
CA GLU A 206 21.45 75.74 31.98
C GLU A 206 20.00 75.86 31.49
N VAL A 207 19.12 76.43 32.32
CA VAL A 207 17.69 76.60 32.01
C VAL A 207 17.39 78.07 31.76
N THR A 208 16.71 78.37 30.65
CA THR A 208 16.14 79.70 30.38
C THR A 208 14.64 79.57 30.16
N GLN A 209 13.84 80.28 30.96
CA GLN A 209 12.39 80.13 31.02
C GLN A 209 11.71 81.51 30.98
N ALA A 210 10.72 81.68 30.11
CA ALA A 210 9.89 82.89 30.07
C ALA A 210 8.73 82.79 31.06
N PHE A 211 8.36 83.91 31.68
CA PHE A 211 7.22 84.01 32.60
C PHE A 211 6.57 85.40 32.50
N GLU A 212 5.31 85.51 32.93
CA GLU A 212 4.57 86.79 32.93
C GLU A 212 4.14 87.17 34.34
N VAL A 213 4.39 88.42 34.73
CA VAL A 213 3.94 88.98 36.00
C VAL A 213 2.51 89.51 35.81
N GLY A 214 1.54 88.88 36.48
CA GLY A 214 0.12 89.19 36.38
C GLY A 214 -0.38 90.32 37.30
N ASP A 215 -1.68 90.29 37.61
CA ASP A 215 -2.33 91.22 38.56
C ASP A 215 -2.35 90.69 40.01
N ASP A 216 -1.87 89.48 40.26
CA ASP A 216 -1.77 88.87 41.59
C ASP A 216 -0.71 89.56 42.47
N PRO A 217 -0.84 89.55 43.81
CA PRO A 217 0.11 90.22 44.70
C PRO A 217 1.47 89.51 44.78
N SER A 218 1.48 88.19 44.59
CA SER A 218 2.67 87.35 44.62
C SER A 218 2.49 86.08 43.81
N ASP A 219 3.57 85.59 43.21
CA ASP A 219 3.59 84.37 42.39
C ASP A 219 4.91 83.59 42.63
N THR A 220 5.00 82.34 42.17
CA THR A 220 6.18 81.47 42.33
C THR A 220 6.44 80.65 41.07
N ILE A 221 7.61 80.89 40.45
CA ILE A 221 8.02 80.23 39.21
C ILE A 221 8.85 78.99 39.55
N LEU A 222 8.35 77.81 39.20
CA LEU A 222 9.06 76.53 39.32
C LEU A 222 10.02 76.33 38.13
N ILE A 223 11.26 75.93 38.43
CA ILE A 223 12.33 75.70 37.47
C ILE A 223 13.01 74.36 37.80
N GLU A 224 12.82 73.34 36.97
CA GLU A 224 13.42 72.02 37.18
C GLU A 224 14.65 71.84 36.28
N MET A 225 15.79 71.45 36.89
CA MET A 225 17.07 71.34 36.21
C MET A 225 17.45 69.87 35.98
N ARG A 226 17.76 69.50 34.73
CA ARG A 226 18.36 68.19 34.41
C ARG A 226 19.84 68.17 34.78
N LYS A 227 20.30 67.09 35.42
CA LYS A 227 21.73 66.79 35.59
C LYS A 227 22.42 66.70 34.22
N LEU A 228 23.72 67.01 34.19
CA LEU A 228 24.61 66.58 33.11
C LEU A 228 24.84 65.05 33.19
N PRO A 229 25.22 64.40 32.07
CA PRO A 229 25.72 63.03 32.02
C PRO A 229 26.85 62.72 33.03
N GLY A 230 27.10 61.43 33.26
CA GLY A 230 28.27 60.91 33.96
C GLY A 230 29.23 60.24 32.98
N PHE A 231 30.39 59.80 33.48
CA PHE A 231 31.37 59.06 32.68
C PHE A 231 31.66 57.68 33.27
N VAL A 232 31.85 56.65 32.45
CA VAL A 232 32.19 55.29 32.91
C VAL A 232 33.42 54.73 32.21
N THR A 233 34.28 54.05 32.97
CA THR A 233 35.40 53.24 32.45
C THR A 233 35.26 51.78 32.91
N PHE A 234 35.41 50.85 31.98
CA PHE A 234 35.27 49.40 32.14
C PHE A 234 36.63 48.70 32.12
N ILE A 235 36.90 47.88 33.14
CA ILE A 235 38.17 47.17 33.32
C ILE A 235 37.88 45.74 33.76
N THR A 236 38.60 44.75 33.21
CA THR A 236 38.40 43.31 33.45
C THR A 236 39.47 42.70 34.36
N ASP A 237 39.08 41.74 35.21
CA ASP A 237 39.95 40.87 36.02
C ASP A 237 39.62 39.39 35.71
N PRO A 238 40.52 38.61 35.07
CA PRO A 238 41.83 39.01 34.56
C PRO A 238 41.75 40.03 33.41
N ASP A 239 42.89 40.67 33.11
CA ASP A 239 43.04 41.60 32.00
C ASP A 239 42.96 40.87 30.64
N VAL A 240 41.72 40.75 30.13
CA VAL A 240 41.39 40.14 28.83
C VAL A 240 40.40 41.01 28.07
N VAL A 241 40.49 40.98 26.74
CA VAL A 241 39.59 41.74 25.85
C VAL A 241 38.18 41.13 25.91
N GLY A 242 37.22 41.91 26.40
CA GLY A 242 35.80 41.58 26.44
C GLY A 242 34.95 42.65 25.77
N MET A 243 34.00 42.25 24.92
CA MET A 243 33.07 43.16 24.27
C MET A 243 32.05 43.68 25.28
N VAL A 244 31.98 45.00 25.45
CA VAL A 244 31.05 45.71 26.34
C VAL A 244 29.78 46.10 25.59
N THR A 245 28.64 45.73 26.15
CA THR A 245 27.32 46.22 25.78
C THR A 245 26.67 47.00 26.91
N ILE A 246 25.93 48.06 26.56
CA ILE A 246 25.13 48.86 27.48
C ILE A 246 23.75 49.04 26.85
N ASP A 247 22.68 48.68 27.57
CA ASP A 247 21.29 48.68 27.10
C ASP A 247 21.14 48.00 25.72
N ASP A 248 21.70 46.79 25.61
CA ASP A 248 21.80 45.95 24.41
C ASP A 248 22.61 46.54 23.22
N ALA A 249 23.11 47.78 23.31
CA ALA A 249 23.98 48.39 22.31
C ALA A 249 25.46 48.00 22.55
N VAL A 250 26.17 47.58 21.50
CA VAL A 250 27.63 47.32 21.56
C VAL A 250 28.38 48.65 21.58
N ILE A 251 29.23 48.84 22.58
CA ILE A 251 29.93 50.11 22.84
C ILE A 251 31.43 50.02 22.49
N GLY A 252 32.09 48.90 22.82
CA GLY A 252 33.53 48.71 22.57
C GLY A 252 34.10 47.46 23.22
N GLU A 253 35.42 47.41 23.39
CA GLU A 253 36.16 46.27 23.97
C GLU A 253 36.99 46.73 25.19
N THR A 254 37.06 45.92 26.25
CA THR A 254 37.80 46.26 27.48
C THR A 254 39.32 46.25 27.30
N PRO A 255 40.06 47.14 27.99
CA PRO A 255 39.57 48.24 28.84
C PRO A 255 39.00 49.41 28.02
N PHE A 256 37.80 49.88 28.38
CA PHE A 256 37.04 50.85 27.58
C PHE A 256 36.59 52.07 28.39
N GLY A 257 36.73 53.28 27.83
CA GLY A 257 36.25 54.54 28.40
C GLY A 257 37.36 55.58 28.63
N PRO A 258 37.05 56.72 29.27
CA PRO A 258 35.72 57.10 29.78
C PRO A 258 34.71 57.37 28.64
N ILE A 259 33.49 56.84 28.78
CA ILE A 259 32.34 57.16 27.90
C ILE A 259 31.27 57.94 28.65
N GLU A 260 30.69 58.95 27.99
CA GLU A 260 29.57 59.77 28.48
C GLU A 260 28.24 58.98 28.45
N ILE A 261 27.53 58.91 29.58
CA ILE A 261 26.24 58.22 29.73
C ILE A 261 25.26 59.09 30.52
N GLU A 262 23.99 59.16 30.09
CA GLU A 262 22.92 59.84 30.83
C GLU A 262 22.75 59.27 32.26
N PRO A 263 22.24 60.04 33.23
CA PRO A 263 22.05 59.58 34.59
C PRO A 263 20.79 58.72 34.74
N GLY A 264 20.98 57.42 34.99
CA GLY A 264 19.92 56.43 35.20
C GLY A 264 20.48 55.08 35.63
N PHE A 265 19.64 54.05 35.69
CA PHE A 265 20.09 52.65 35.73
C PHE A 265 20.25 52.15 34.29
N HIS A 266 21.37 51.48 34.02
CA HIS A 266 21.71 50.94 32.70
C HIS A 266 22.11 49.47 32.83
N SER A 267 21.64 48.64 31.91
CA SER A 267 22.00 47.21 31.84
C SER A 267 23.37 47.07 31.17
N ILE A 268 24.31 46.38 31.80
CA ILE A 268 25.68 46.23 31.30
C ILE A 268 26.03 44.75 31.18
N SER A 269 26.55 44.36 30.02
CA SER A 269 27.00 43.00 29.75
C SER A 269 28.39 43.00 29.12
N VAL A 270 29.23 42.03 29.51
CA VAL A 270 30.59 41.86 28.98
C VAL A 270 30.84 40.41 28.62
N ILE A 271 31.27 40.19 27.38
CA ILE A 271 31.51 38.86 26.79
C ILE A 271 32.97 38.77 26.33
N ALA A 272 33.73 37.82 26.87
CA ALA A 272 35.14 37.59 26.54
C ALA A 272 35.39 36.12 26.13
N ASP A 273 36.34 35.88 25.23
CA ASP A 273 36.61 34.54 24.69
C ASP A 273 37.02 33.54 25.78
N ARG A 274 36.33 32.39 25.83
CA ARG A 274 36.49 31.32 26.84
C ARG A 274 36.20 31.73 28.29
N TYR A 275 35.47 32.81 28.52
CA TYR A 275 34.92 33.19 29.83
C TYR A 275 33.39 33.13 29.83
N LEU A 276 32.79 33.00 31.02
CA LEU A 276 31.34 33.16 31.21
C LEU A 276 30.94 34.64 31.03
N PRO A 277 29.78 34.94 30.43
CA PRO A 277 29.30 36.31 30.26
C PRO A 277 28.99 36.96 31.61
N TYR A 278 29.47 38.19 31.80
CA TYR A 278 29.09 39.05 32.92
C TYR A 278 27.86 39.86 32.55
N VAL A 279 26.87 39.98 33.45
CA VAL A 279 25.67 40.83 33.30
C VAL A 279 25.32 41.46 34.64
N ASP A 280 25.10 42.77 34.68
CA ASP A 280 24.87 43.57 35.90
C ASP A 280 24.11 44.89 35.58
N GLU A 281 23.60 45.58 36.60
CA GLU A 281 22.83 46.84 36.45
C GLU A 281 23.56 48.00 37.16
N LEU A 282 24.08 48.97 36.37
CA LEU A 282 24.86 50.08 36.89
C LEU A 282 24.04 51.37 36.97
N ASN A 283 24.04 52.01 38.16
CA ASN A 283 23.47 53.34 38.35
C ASN A 283 24.51 54.44 38.04
N ILE A 284 24.18 55.32 37.10
CA ILE A 284 24.99 56.44 36.63
C ILE A 284 24.62 57.70 37.40
N SER A 285 25.58 58.23 38.18
CA SER A 285 25.36 59.34 39.10
C SER A 285 25.05 60.67 38.41
N GLY A 286 25.52 60.84 37.16
CA GLY A 286 25.49 62.10 36.42
C GLY A 286 26.48 63.14 36.96
N LEU A 287 26.16 64.42 36.75
CA LEU A 287 26.89 65.59 37.28
C LEU A 287 28.34 65.74 36.76
N GLY A 288 28.73 65.01 35.71
CA GLY A 288 30.11 64.94 35.23
C GLY A 288 31.03 64.07 36.11
N ILE A 289 30.48 63.18 36.94
CA ILE A 289 31.25 62.27 37.80
C ILE A 289 31.74 61.08 36.97
N GLU A 290 33.02 60.72 37.12
CA GLU A 290 33.60 59.48 36.57
C GLU A 290 33.38 58.29 37.52
N GLN A 291 33.00 57.14 36.96
CA GLN A 291 32.81 55.86 37.65
C GLN A 291 33.69 54.77 37.00
N TYR A 292 34.30 53.90 37.81
CA TYR A 292 35.10 52.76 37.33
C TYR A 292 34.41 51.45 37.68
N LEU A 293 34.16 50.60 36.70
CA LEU A 293 33.60 49.26 36.89
C LEU A 293 34.68 48.20 36.66
N PHE A 294 35.01 47.45 37.71
CA PHE A 294 35.96 46.34 37.71
C PHE A 294 35.20 45.01 37.62
N ILE A 295 35.33 44.33 36.48
CA ILE A 295 34.49 43.20 36.07
C ILE A 295 35.29 41.91 36.22
N LYS A 296 34.89 41.04 37.15
CA LYS A 296 35.58 39.77 37.38
C LYS A 296 35.00 38.65 36.51
N LEU A 297 35.83 38.09 35.64
CA LEU A 297 35.46 37.04 34.69
C LEU A 297 35.84 35.63 35.20
N VAL A 298 35.00 34.64 34.88
CA VAL A 298 35.17 33.23 35.29
C VAL A 298 35.41 32.36 34.06
N ARG A 299 36.35 31.41 34.13
CA ARG A 299 36.75 30.57 32.98
C ARG A 299 35.60 29.65 32.56
N GLY A 300 35.15 29.77 31.30
CA GLY A 300 34.15 28.91 30.67
C GLY A 300 34.70 27.55 30.21
N TRP A 301 35.68 26.98 30.93
CA TRP A 301 36.36 25.72 30.59
C TRP A 301 36.96 25.04 31.82
N GLY A 302 37.21 23.74 31.73
CA GLY A 302 37.86 22.92 32.75
C GLY A 302 38.80 21.86 32.16
N ASP A 303 39.81 21.43 32.91
CA ASP A 303 40.80 20.44 32.45
C ASP A 303 40.31 19.00 32.71
N VAL A 304 40.11 18.21 31.65
CA VAL A 304 39.66 16.81 31.75
C VAL A 304 40.80 15.84 31.50
N LYS A 305 41.05 14.96 32.46
CA LYS A 305 41.96 13.83 32.33
C LYS A 305 41.25 12.62 31.70
N ILE A 306 41.65 12.24 30.49
CA ILE A 306 41.10 11.11 29.73
C ILE A 306 42.13 9.98 29.65
N SER A 307 41.70 8.73 29.88
CA SER A 307 42.54 7.52 29.84
C SER A 307 41.82 6.39 29.11
N SER A 308 42.57 5.47 28.48
CA SER A 308 42.02 4.26 27.85
C SER A 308 42.84 3.02 28.16
N ASN A 309 42.20 1.86 27.98
CA ASN A 309 42.81 0.55 28.03
C ASN A 309 42.62 -0.16 26.66
N PRO A 310 43.70 -0.63 26.00
CA PRO A 310 45.10 -0.40 26.33
C PRO A 310 45.56 1.01 25.92
N SER A 311 46.30 1.67 26.80
CA SER A 311 46.76 3.07 26.69
C SER A 311 47.59 3.38 25.42
N GLY A 312 47.71 4.66 25.06
CA GLY A 312 48.34 5.09 23.81
C GLY A 312 47.38 5.22 22.62
N ALA A 313 46.06 5.23 22.86
CA ALA A 313 45.06 5.56 21.86
C ALA A 313 45.02 7.08 21.57
N SER A 314 44.86 7.46 20.31
CA SER A 314 44.71 8.88 19.90
C SER A 314 43.30 9.36 20.18
N ILE A 315 43.17 10.59 20.69
CA ILE A 315 41.88 11.22 21.02
C ILE A 315 41.60 12.33 20.01
N PHE A 316 40.37 12.39 19.51
CA PHE A 316 39.87 13.41 18.61
C PHE A 316 38.56 14.00 19.14
N GLU A 317 38.39 15.32 19.02
CA GLU A 317 37.08 15.95 19.03
C GLU A 317 36.72 16.29 17.57
N LYS A 318 35.66 15.68 17.04
CA LYS A 318 35.28 15.76 15.62
C LYS A 318 36.45 15.34 14.72
N ASN A 319 37.19 16.30 14.16
CA ASN A 319 38.40 16.07 13.33
C ASN A 319 39.70 16.59 13.95
N ILE A 320 39.66 17.24 15.13
CA ILE A 320 40.82 17.85 15.78
C ILE A 320 41.42 16.84 16.75
N LYS A 321 42.69 16.47 16.56
CA LYS A 321 43.40 15.57 17.47
C LYS A 321 43.76 16.31 18.77
N LEU A 322 43.07 15.98 19.86
CA LEU A 322 43.33 16.56 21.19
C LEU A 322 44.58 15.98 21.85
N GLY A 323 44.92 14.71 21.57
CA GLY A 323 46.10 14.09 22.20
C GLY A 323 46.20 12.57 22.05
N VAL A 324 46.88 11.95 23.01
CA VAL A 324 47.08 10.49 23.12
C VAL A 324 46.96 10.08 24.58
N THR A 325 46.11 9.10 24.89
CA THR A 325 45.83 8.63 26.25
C THR A 325 47.05 8.04 26.99
N PRO A 326 47.22 8.30 28.31
CA PRO A 326 46.49 9.27 29.13
C PRO A 326 46.90 10.72 28.83
N VAL A 327 45.92 11.62 28.75
CA VAL A 327 46.14 13.05 28.51
C VAL A 327 45.22 13.90 29.40
N VAL A 328 45.60 15.16 29.63
CA VAL A 328 44.72 16.20 30.19
C VAL A 328 44.42 17.20 29.07
N VAL A 329 43.15 17.53 28.87
CA VAL A 329 42.70 18.41 27.78
C VAL A 329 41.74 19.49 28.33
N PRO A 330 41.96 20.78 28.01
CA PRO A 330 41.05 21.85 28.41
C PRO A 330 39.83 21.85 27.49
N LEU A 331 38.67 21.55 28.05
CA LEU A 331 37.39 21.50 27.33
C LEU A 331 36.48 22.64 27.84
N LEU A 332 35.70 23.24 26.93
CA LEU A 332 34.73 24.28 27.26
C LEU A 332 33.60 23.74 28.15
N GLU A 333 32.72 24.59 28.67
CA GLU A 333 31.46 24.11 29.27
C GLU A 333 30.53 23.49 28.20
N GLY A 334 29.99 22.30 28.47
CA GLY A 334 29.04 21.61 27.58
C GLY A 334 29.29 20.10 27.46
N ASP A 335 28.77 19.51 26.38
CA ASP A 335 28.99 18.10 26.03
C ASP A 335 29.88 17.98 24.78
N HIS A 336 31.04 17.35 24.93
CA HIS A 336 32.01 17.14 23.85
C HIS A 336 31.91 15.72 23.27
N GLU A 337 31.77 15.61 21.95
CA GLU A 337 31.81 14.35 21.21
C GLU A 337 33.27 13.94 20.95
N ILE A 338 33.68 12.83 21.57
CA ILE A 338 35.07 12.37 21.62
C ILE A 338 35.21 10.98 20.99
N THR A 339 36.06 10.90 19.96
CA THR A 339 36.45 9.65 19.29
C THR A 339 37.84 9.23 19.77
N VAL A 340 37.99 7.99 20.22
CA VAL A 340 39.25 7.39 20.68
C VAL A 340 39.64 6.22 19.78
N VAL A 341 40.79 6.34 19.11
CA VAL A 341 41.24 5.41 18.05
C VAL A 341 42.57 4.76 18.41
N LYS A 342 42.69 3.45 18.22
CA LYS A 342 43.95 2.71 18.32
C LYS A 342 44.05 1.59 17.28
N GLU A 343 45.23 1.42 16.71
CA GLU A 343 45.50 0.37 15.72
C GLU A 343 45.25 -1.03 16.30
N GLY A 344 44.53 -1.87 15.56
CA GLY A 344 44.10 -3.21 16.00
C GLY A 344 42.83 -3.23 16.87
N PHE A 345 42.27 -2.06 17.22
CA PHE A 345 41.06 -1.92 18.03
C PHE A 345 39.94 -1.21 17.26
N LYS A 346 38.71 -1.38 17.73
CA LYS A 346 37.56 -0.58 17.29
C LYS A 346 37.73 0.84 17.83
N ALA A 347 37.29 1.84 17.06
CA ALA A 347 37.08 3.17 17.60
C ALA A 347 36.04 3.10 18.73
N TRP A 348 36.25 3.91 19.76
CA TRP A 348 35.23 4.23 20.76
C TRP A 348 34.77 5.66 20.52
N ASP A 349 33.47 5.88 20.53
CA ASP A 349 32.84 7.18 20.35
C ASP A 349 31.92 7.42 21.55
N GLY A 350 31.99 8.60 22.17
CA GLY A 350 31.20 8.92 23.34
C GLY A 350 31.29 10.38 23.77
N PHE A 351 30.48 10.76 24.75
CA PHE A 351 30.36 12.13 25.21
C PHE A 351 31.08 12.36 26.54
N ILE A 352 31.74 13.52 26.65
CA ILE A 352 32.37 14.02 27.87
C ILE A 352 31.68 15.35 28.24
N SER A 353 31.02 15.37 29.41
CA SER A 353 30.29 16.53 29.92
C SER A 353 31.17 17.34 30.88
N THR A 354 31.34 18.63 30.63
CA THR A 354 32.36 19.49 31.24
C THR A 354 31.75 20.70 31.93
N LYS A 355 32.39 21.12 33.03
CA LYS A 355 31.94 22.23 33.88
C LYS A 355 32.96 23.36 33.86
N PRO A 356 32.53 24.63 33.94
CA PRO A 356 33.43 25.77 33.98
C PRO A 356 34.25 25.77 35.27
N ASP A 357 35.51 26.19 35.16
CA ASP A 357 36.47 26.37 36.25
C ASP A 357 36.69 25.13 37.16
N HIS A 358 36.45 23.91 36.65
CA HIS A 358 36.55 22.68 37.44
C HIS A 358 37.25 21.52 36.71
N ASP A 359 38.39 21.07 37.26
CA ASP A 359 39.16 19.93 36.75
C ASP A 359 38.42 18.59 36.98
N GLN A 360 38.50 17.67 36.03
CA GLN A 360 37.77 16.40 36.07
C GLN A 360 38.63 15.20 35.64
N ILE A 361 38.26 14.00 36.09
CA ILE A 361 38.87 12.73 35.66
C ILE A 361 37.77 11.86 35.06
N TYR A 362 37.88 11.58 33.76
CA TYR A 362 36.93 10.71 33.06
C TYR A 362 37.24 9.23 33.33
N PRO A 363 36.24 8.33 33.36
CA PRO A 363 36.47 6.89 33.47
C PRO A 363 37.40 6.32 32.39
N ILE A 364 38.02 5.17 32.67
CA ILE A 364 38.91 4.51 31.70
C ILE A 364 38.08 3.95 30.54
N ILE A 365 38.44 4.35 29.32
CA ILE A 365 37.79 3.90 28.07
C ILE A 365 38.36 2.54 27.67
N GLU A 366 37.56 1.48 27.80
CA GLU A 366 37.92 0.11 27.39
C GLU A 366 37.72 -0.09 25.88
N LEU A 367 38.80 -0.35 25.14
CA LEU A 367 38.75 -0.54 23.68
C LEU A 367 38.64 -2.04 23.32
N ALA A 368 37.61 -2.37 22.52
CA ALA A 368 37.43 -3.73 22.00
C ALA A 368 38.32 -4.00 20.77
N PRO A 369 38.89 -5.20 20.60
CA PRO A 369 39.67 -5.56 19.39
C PRO A 369 38.85 -5.42 18.10
N ALA A 370 39.53 -5.06 17.00
CA ALA A 370 38.92 -4.96 15.67
C ALA A 370 38.48 -6.34 15.16
N ASP A 371 37.25 -6.44 14.62
CA ASP A 371 36.75 -7.67 14.01
C ASP A 371 37.57 -8.04 12.77
N ALA A 372 37.74 -9.33 12.55
CA ALA A 372 38.34 -9.89 11.34
C ALA A 372 37.31 -10.00 10.21
N GLU A 373 37.72 -9.80 8.97
CA GLU A 373 36.86 -10.00 7.80
C GLU A 373 37.12 -11.37 7.17
N LEU A 374 36.08 -12.18 7.05
CA LEU A 374 36.13 -13.48 6.38
C LEU A 374 35.31 -13.47 5.08
N ILE A 375 35.99 -13.57 3.94
CA ILE A 375 35.37 -13.57 2.60
C ILE A 375 35.24 -15.00 2.08
N LEU A 376 34.01 -15.53 2.05
CA LEU A 376 33.71 -16.93 1.73
C LEU A 376 33.08 -17.09 0.34
N ASN A 377 33.74 -17.90 -0.50
CA ASN A 377 33.34 -18.25 -1.85
C ASN A 377 33.15 -19.77 -1.95
N SER A 378 32.31 -20.23 -2.87
CA SER A 378 32.20 -21.67 -3.19
C SER A 378 32.07 -21.91 -4.67
N ILE A 379 32.44 -23.12 -5.10
CA ILE A 379 32.21 -23.61 -6.46
C ILE A 379 31.29 -24.84 -6.39
N PRO A 380 30.07 -24.79 -6.94
CA PRO A 380 29.39 -23.60 -7.49
C PRO A 380 29.03 -22.57 -6.39
N SER A 381 28.77 -21.33 -6.80
CA SER A 381 28.31 -20.23 -5.94
C SER A 381 26.87 -20.47 -5.42
N GLY A 382 26.43 -19.65 -4.46
CA GLY A 382 25.12 -19.79 -3.81
C GLY A 382 25.03 -21.04 -2.92
N ALA A 383 26.11 -21.37 -2.21
CA ALA A 383 26.07 -22.36 -1.13
C ALA A 383 25.67 -21.66 0.18
N ASN A 384 24.81 -22.30 0.96
CA ASN A 384 24.45 -21.86 2.30
C ASN A 384 25.68 -21.92 3.22
N ILE A 385 25.94 -20.81 3.90
CA ILE A 385 27.05 -20.64 4.84
C ILE A 385 26.51 -20.70 6.27
N THR A 386 27.17 -21.48 7.12
CA THR A 386 26.96 -21.50 8.57
C THR A 386 28.24 -21.13 9.32
N VAL A 387 28.08 -20.50 10.48
CA VAL A 387 29.14 -20.22 11.46
C VAL A 387 28.68 -20.76 12.79
N ASN A 388 29.42 -21.72 13.36
CA ASN A 388 29.07 -22.46 14.59
C ASN A 388 27.63 -23.00 14.51
N GLY A 389 27.32 -23.70 13.41
CA GLY A 389 26.00 -24.24 13.08
C GLY A 389 24.93 -23.21 12.65
N ARG A 390 25.05 -21.93 13.02
CA ARG A 390 24.05 -20.89 12.69
C ARG A 390 24.22 -20.38 11.26
N TYR A 391 23.12 -20.34 10.49
CA TYR A 391 23.10 -19.80 9.13
C TYR A 391 23.46 -18.31 9.10
N ARG A 392 24.27 -17.90 8.11
CA ARG A 392 24.72 -16.51 7.93
C ARG A 392 24.44 -15.92 6.54
N GLY A 393 24.02 -16.73 5.56
CA GLY A 393 23.74 -16.28 4.19
C GLY A 393 24.22 -17.27 3.13
N GLN A 394 24.42 -16.80 1.90
CA GLN A 394 24.90 -17.61 0.78
C GLN A 394 26.18 -17.03 0.16
N SER A 395 27.05 -17.89 -0.38
CA SER A 395 28.27 -17.47 -1.08
C SER A 395 28.00 -16.78 -2.43
N PRO A 396 28.80 -15.76 -2.83
CA PRO A 396 29.89 -15.15 -2.07
C PRO A 396 29.39 -14.24 -0.94
N ILE A 397 30.02 -14.31 0.25
CA ILE A 397 29.65 -13.49 1.41
C ILE A 397 30.89 -12.94 2.12
N LYS A 398 30.75 -11.75 2.70
CA LYS A 398 31.67 -11.15 3.67
C LYS A 398 31.09 -11.30 5.08
N LEU A 399 31.89 -11.71 6.05
CA LEU A 399 31.49 -11.83 7.45
C LEU A 399 32.48 -11.08 8.34
N ALA A 400 31.99 -10.17 9.18
CA ALA A 400 32.76 -9.66 10.32
C ALA A 400 32.66 -10.68 11.47
N LEU A 401 33.81 -11.10 12.01
CA LEU A 401 33.91 -12.10 13.07
C LEU A 401 34.96 -11.62 14.09
N SER A 402 34.61 -11.63 15.37
CA SER A 402 35.51 -11.15 16.42
C SER A 402 36.73 -12.09 16.58
N PRO A 403 37.94 -11.54 16.75
CA PRO A 403 39.18 -12.33 16.71
C PRO A 403 39.38 -13.19 17.95
N GLY A 404 40.31 -14.15 17.87
CA GLY A 404 40.67 -15.07 18.96
C GLY A 404 39.66 -16.19 19.23
N ILE A 405 38.49 -16.16 18.60
CA ILE A 405 37.46 -17.20 18.71
C ILE A 405 37.65 -18.26 17.61
N ASP A 406 37.53 -19.53 17.97
CA ASP A 406 37.45 -20.64 17.00
C ASP A 406 36.05 -20.74 16.38
N TYR A 407 36.01 -20.76 15.04
CA TYR A 407 34.77 -20.83 14.27
C TYR A 407 34.71 -22.07 13.37
N GLU A 408 33.63 -22.84 13.48
CA GLU A 408 33.27 -23.83 12.47
C GLU A 408 32.52 -23.14 11.32
N ILE A 409 33.20 -23.01 10.18
CA ILE A 409 32.65 -22.50 8.94
C ILE A 409 32.11 -23.66 8.11
N GLY A 410 30.79 -23.81 8.06
CA GLY A 410 30.10 -24.82 7.26
C GLY A 410 29.60 -24.28 5.91
N LEU A 411 29.71 -25.10 4.87
CA LEU A 411 29.18 -24.84 3.53
C LEU A 411 28.34 -26.01 3.04
N SER A 412 27.16 -25.73 2.50
CA SER A 412 26.24 -26.74 1.96
C SER A 412 25.44 -26.23 0.76
N LYS A 413 25.11 -27.09 -0.21
CA LYS A 413 24.25 -26.74 -1.34
C LYS A 413 23.44 -27.96 -1.83
N THR A 414 22.16 -27.76 -2.12
CA THR A 414 21.25 -28.81 -2.59
C THR A 414 21.78 -29.48 -3.86
N GLY A 415 21.87 -30.82 -3.86
CA GLY A 415 22.48 -31.62 -4.94
C GLY A 415 24.00 -31.80 -4.85
N TYR A 416 24.66 -31.24 -3.83
CA TYR A 416 26.10 -31.33 -3.59
C TYR A 416 26.39 -31.88 -2.18
N GLY A 417 27.64 -32.24 -1.91
CA GLY A 417 28.14 -32.53 -0.56
C GLY A 417 28.36 -31.26 0.26
N SER A 418 28.25 -31.38 1.57
CA SER A 418 28.67 -30.33 2.52
C SER A 418 30.16 -30.47 2.87
N LYS A 419 30.77 -29.36 3.31
CA LYS A 419 32.11 -29.32 3.91
C LYS A 419 32.09 -28.34 5.08
N SER A 420 32.79 -28.63 6.17
CA SER A 420 33.11 -27.63 7.20
C SER A 420 34.62 -27.50 7.40
N ARG A 421 35.04 -26.39 8.01
CA ARG A 421 36.41 -26.09 8.41
C ARG A 421 36.40 -25.35 9.75
N GLN A 422 37.22 -25.78 10.69
CA GLN A 422 37.52 -25.00 11.90
C GLN A 422 38.58 -23.94 11.57
N MET A 423 38.44 -22.73 12.11
CA MET A 423 39.47 -21.69 12.01
C MET A 423 39.33 -20.60 13.06
N GLN A 424 40.47 -20.17 13.61
CA GLN A 424 40.62 -18.92 14.35
C GLN A 424 40.93 -17.75 13.40
N LEU A 425 40.70 -16.52 13.86
CA LEU A 425 41.01 -15.27 13.15
C LEU A 425 41.74 -14.27 14.05
N GLU A 426 42.65 -13.51 13.47
CA GLU A 426 43.45 -12.45 14.12
C GLU A 426 42.80 -11.07 13.93
N ALA A 427 43.03 -10.14 14.87
CA ALA A 427 42.37 -8.83 14.87
C ALA A 427 42.66 -8.02 13.61
N GLY A 428 41.61 -7.45 13.00
CA GLY A 428 41.72 -6.62 11.79
C GLY A 428 42.15 -7.34 10.49
N VAL A 429 42.37 -8.66 10.50
CA VAL A 429 42.80 -9.41 9.31
C VAL A 429 41.63 -9.66 8.35
N SER A 430 41.79 -9.34 7.06
CA SER A 430 40.89 -9.78 5.99
C SER A 430 41.41 -11.06 5.33
N LYS A 431 40.61 -12.14 5.35
CA LYS A 431 40.99 -13.49 4.92
C LYS A 431 39.99 -14.04 3.92
N LYS A 432 40.45 -14.42 2.73
CA LYS A 432 39.61 -14.94 1.63
C LYS A 432 39.76 -16.45 1.49
N ILE A 433 38.63 -17.16 1.38
CA ILE A 433 38.57 -18.61 1.18
C ILE A 433 37.62 -18.94 0.02
N THR A 434 38.01 -19.95 -0.78
CA THR A 434 37.13 -20.63 -1.75
C THR A 434 37.03 -22.10 -1.38
N VAL A 435 35.83 -22.69 -1.49
CA VAL A 435 35.58 -24.10 -1.18
C VAL A 435 34.73 -24.77 -2.26
N ASP A 436 35.28 -25.79 -2.91
CA ASP A 436 34.58 -26.55 -3.96
C ASP A 436 33.69 -27.62 -3.33
N LEU A 437 32.43 -27.69 -3.75
CA LEU A 437 31.46 -28.68 -3.29
C LEU A 437 31.26 -29.75 -4.38
N SER A 438 31.51 -31.01 -4.05
CA SER A 438 31.38 -32.13 -4.98
C SER A 438 29.90 -32.48 -5.23
N ALA A 439 29.50 -32.66 -6.49
CA ALA A 439 28.12 -33.00 -6.84
C ALA A 439 27.74 -34.42 -6.37
N ARG A 440 26.55 -34.57 -5.78
CA ARG A 440 25.98 -35.88 -5.41
C ARG A 440 25.08 -36.34 -6.54
N LEU A 441 25.59 -37.22 -7.40
CA LEU A 441 24.88 -37.68 -8.60
C LEU A 441 23.95 -38.86 -8.30
N GLY A 442 22.79 -38.88 -8.95
CA GLY A 442 21.87 -40.02 -9.06
C GLY A 442 21.62 -40.36 -10.53
N LYS A 443 21.43 -41.65 -10.82
CA LYS A 443 21.30 -42.16 -12.19
C LYS A 443 19.84 -42.19 -12.62
N VAL A 444 19.52 -41.59 -13.76
CA VAL A 444 18.19 -41.64 -14.37
C VAL A 444 18.29 -42.26 -15.76
N ILE A 445 17.45 -43.26 -16.02
CA ILE A 445 17.33 -43.95 -17.31
C ILE A 445 16.03 -43.45 -17.94
N ILE A 446 16.11 -42.75 -19.06
CA ILE A 446 14.94 -42.24 -19.77
C ILE A 446 14.78 -43.04 -21.06
N SER A 447 13.57 -43.57 -21.27
CA SER A 447 13.16 -44.26 -22.49
C SER A 447 11.95 -43.55 -23.07
N VAL A 448 12.03 -43.17 -24.35
CA VAL A 448 11.01 -42.38 -25.06
C VAL A 448 10.48 -43.15 -26.25
N PHE A 449 9.16 -43.09 -26.46
CA PHE A 449 8.48 -43.53 -27.67
C PHE A 449 7.67 -42.37 -28.26
N PRO A 450 7.81 -42.07 -29.56
CA PRO A 450 8.76 -42.64 -30.51
C PRO A 450 10.22 -42.30 -30.15
N THR A 451 11.15 -43.15 -30.57
CA THR A 451 12.56 -43.12 -30.13
C THR A 451 13.38 -41.96 -30.70
N ASP A 452 12.85 -41.22 -31.67
CA ASP A 452 13.48 -40.02 -32.25
C ASP A 452 13.02 -38.71 -31.60
N ALA A 453 12.21 -38.77 -30.55
CA ALA A 453 11.82 -37.60 -29.76
C ALA A 453 13.03 -36.99 -29.00
N SER A 454 13.08 -35.65 -28.95
CA SER A 454 14.17 -34.89 -28.32
C SER A 454 13.95 -34.77 -26.82
N ILE A 455 14.96 -35.13 -26.03
CA ILE A 455 14.95 -35.01 -24.57
C ILE A 455 15.65 -33.73 -24.14
N PHE A 456 15.01 -32.98 -23.26
CA PHE A 456 15.52 -31.77 -22.61
C PHE A 456 15.58 -32.02 -21.10
N ILE A 457 16.67 -31.60 -20.45
CA ILE A 457 16.77 -31.57 -18.99
C ILE A 457 17.25 -30.19 -18.55
N ASP A 458 16.46 -29.51 -17.73
CA ASP A 458 16.62 -28.09 -17.34
C ASP A 458 16.80 -27.17 -18.56
N GLY A 459 15.93 -27.33 -19.56
CA GLY A 459 15.95 -26.56 -20.81
C GLY A 459 17.11 -26.88 -21.77
N LYS A 460 18.09 -27.69 -21.37
CA LYS A 460 19.22 -28.07 -22.23
C LYS A 460 18.90 -29.35 -23.02
N VAL A 461 19.07 -29.29 -24.33
CA VAL A 461 18.98 -30.45 -25.25
C VAL A 461 19.97 -31.52 -24.80
N LYS A 462 19.51 -32.77 -24.67
CA LYS A 462 20.28 -33.90 -24.11
C LYS A 462 20.24 -35.19 -24.94
N ILE A 463 20.08 -35.05 -26.27
CA ILE A 463 20.04 -36.15 -27.28
C ILE A 463 18.64 -36.80 -27.37
N THR A 464 18.39 -37.52 -28.46
CA THR A 464 17.19 -38.34 -28.72
C THR A 464 17.34 -39.77 -28.18
N GLY A 465 16.22 -40.46 -28.01
CA GLY A 465 16.18 -41.90 -27.71
C GLY A 465 16.54 -42.30 -26.28
N MET A 466 16.75 -43.60 -26.06
CA MET A 466 16.99 -44.14 -24.72
C MET A 466 18.40 -43.77 -24.21
N LYS A 467 18.47 -43.07 -23.09
CA LYS A 467 19.73 -42.57 -22.51
C LYS A 467 19.77 -42.71 -20.99
N ASN A 468 20.97 -43.01 -20.50
CA ASN A 468 21.34 -42.91 -19.09
C ASN A 468 21.91 -41.51 -18.83
N PHE A 469 21.43 -40.86 -17.78
CA PHE A 469 21.89 -39.55 -17.32
C PHE A 469 22.27 -39.62 -15.85
N ASP A 470 23.52 -39.30 -15.53
CA ASP A 470 23.94 -39.03 -14.16
C ASP A 470 23.67 -37.54 -13.87
N LEU A 471 22.76 -37.29 -12.92
CA LEU A 471 22.20 -35.96 -12.63
C LEU A 471 22.39 -35.61 -11.14
N PRO A 472 22.69 -34.36 -10.78
CA PRO A 472 22.72 -33.94 -9.37
C PRO A 472 21.43 -34.26 -8.61
N SER A 473 21.55 -34.57 -7.33
CA SER A 473 20.46 -34.93 -6.41
C SER A 473 19.61 -33.72 -6.01
N ARG A 474 18.99 -33.06 -6.98
CA ARG A 474 18.04 -31.94 -6.84
C ARG A 474 16.86 -32.12 -7.81
N PRO A 475 15.78 -31.32 -7.69
CA PRO A 475 14.78 -31.27 -8.75
C PRO A 475 15.39 -30.85 -10.09
N HIS A 476 14.99 -31.57 -11.13
CA HIS A 476 15.29 -31.31 -12.54
C HIS A 476 13.98 -31.33 -13.33
N GLN A 477 13.87 -30.49 -14.36
CA GLN A 477 12.72 -30.50 -15.27
C GLN A 477 13.06 -31.37 -16.48
N LEU A 478 12.35 -32.48 -16.66
CA LEU A 478 12.35 -33.29 -17.87
C LEU A 478 11.28 -32.77 -18.83
N GLU A 479 11.67 -32.52 -20.07
CA GLU A 479 10.77 -32.21 -21.18
C GLU A 479 11.13 -33.09 -22.39
N VAL A 480 10.13 -33.61 -23.08
CA VAL A 480 10.29 -34.49 -24.26
C VAL A 480 9.39 -33.97 -25.37
N VAL A 481 9.98 -33.66 -26.53
CA VAL A 481 9.31 -32.92 -27.62
C VAL A 481 9.55 -33.61 -28.96
N LYS A 482 8.50 -33.68 -29.78
CA LYS A 482 8.55 -34.10 -31.19
C LYS A 482 7.47 -33.35 -31.97
N ARG A 483 7.73 -33.02 -33.25
CA ARG A 483 6.73 -32.42 -34.15
C ARG A 483 5.63 -33.44 -34.49
N GLY A 484 4.36 -33.05 -34.39
CA GLY A 484 3.20 -33.93 -34.60
C GLY A 484 2.73 -34.67 -33.33
N TYR A 485 3.24 -34.30 -32.16
CA TYR A 485 3.03 -34.97 -30.87
C TYR A 485 2.94 -33.95 -29.72
N GLU A 486 2.10 -34.26 -28.73
CA GLU A 486 1.96 -33.48 -27.50
C GLU A 486 3.27 -33.49 -26.69
N SER A 487 3.76 -32.32 -26.26
CA SER A 487 5.00 -32.20 -25.49
C SER A 487 4.83 -32.71 -24.06
N PHE A 488 5.58 -33.74 -23.66
CA PHE A 488 5.56 -34.26 -22.30
C PHE A 488 6.49 -33.46 -21.38
N LYS A 489 6.01 -33.05 -20.19
CA LYS A 489 6.82 -32.35 -19.18
C LYS A 489 6.62 -32.97 -17.79
N ARG A 490 7.70 -33.17 -17.03
CA ARG A 490 7.68 -33.77 -15.68
C ARG A 490 8.87 -33.34 -14.83
N ASN A 491 8.65 -33.06 -13.55
CA ASN A 491 9.75 -32.86 -12.59
C ASN A 491 10.29 -34.21 -12.08
N ILE A 492 11.61 -34.33 -12.02
CA ILE A 492 12.33 -35.56 -11.63
C ILE A 492 13.35 -35.24 -10.52
N ASN A 493 13.46 -36.12 -9.53
CA ASN A 493 14.33 -35.95 -8.35
C ASN A 493 15.31 -37.15 -8.27
N PRO A 494 16.51 -37.06 -8.89
CA PRO A 494 17.49 -38.14 -8.91
C PRO A 494 17.94 -38.54 -7.50
N ARG A 495 18.12 -39.83 -7.26
CA ARG A 495 18.55 -40.37 -5.95
C ARG A 495 19.94 -41.03 -6.09
N PRO A 496 20.97 -40.56 -5.36
CA PRO A 496 22.26 -41.24 -5.32
C PRO A 496 22.10 -42.70 -4.86
N GLY A 497 22.79 -43.62 -5.54
CA GLY A 497 22.70 -45.07 -5.29
C GLY A 497 21.45 -45.79 -5.82
N TYR A 498 20.39 -45.07 -6.22
CA TYR A 498 19.14 -45.67 -6.68
C TYR A 498 18.79 -45.24 -8.12
N PRO A 499 19.07 -46.08 -9.14
CA PRO A 499 18.68 -45.80 -10.52
C PRO A 499 17.17 -45.62 -10.68
N GLN A 500 16.75 -44.57 -11.38
CA GLN A 500 15.35 -44.27 -11.67
C GLN A 500 15.05 -44.46 -13.16
N THR A 501 14.13 -45.36 -13.51
CA THR A 501 13.68 -45.53 -14.90
C THR A 501 12.41 -44.73 -15.15
N ILE A 502 12.40 -43.96 -16.25
CA ILE A 502 11.27 -43.14 -16.69
C ILE A 502 10.94 -43.54 -18.13
N GLN A 503 9.73 -44.04 -18.33
CA GLN A 503 9.16 -44.33 -19.66
C GLN A 503 8.21 -43.20 -20.06
N VAL A 504 8.30 -42.74 -21.30
CA VAL A 504 7.44 -41.70 -21.87
C VAL A 504 6.94 -42.16 -23.24
N LYS A 505 5.63 -42.43 -23.37
CA LYS A 505 4.97 -42.50 -24.69
C LYS A 505 4.37 -41.12 -24.96
N LEU A 506 4.84 -40.44 -26.01
CA LEU A 506 4.14 -39.26 -26.52
C LEU A 506 2.84 -39.69 -27.22
N LEU A 507 1.81 -38.86 -27.13
CA LEU A 507 0.61 -38.97 -27.95
C LEU A 507 0.80 -38.12 -29.21
N THR A 508 0.33 -38.61 -30.36
CA THR A 508 0.17 -37.76 -31.55
C THR A 508 -0.81 -36.62 -31.27
N ASP A 509 -0.72 -35.52 -32.03
CA ASP A 509 -1.63 -34.37 -31.84
C ASP A 509 -3.12 -34.78 -32.00
N GLU A 510 -3.41 -35.78 -32.85
CA GLU A 510 -4.76 -36.35 -33.01
C GLU A 510 -5.17 -37.28 -31.85
N GLU A 511 -4.29 -38.14 -31.34
CA GLU A 511 -4.55 -38.90 -30.10
C GLU A 511 -4.82 -37.95 -28.92
N ALA A 512 -4.11 -36.83 -28.83
CA ALA A 512 -4.31 -35.80 -27.81
C ALA A 512 -5.65 -35.06 -27.99
N ARG A 513 -6.03 -34.72 -29.23
CA ARG A 513 -7.34 -34.13 -29.57
C ARG A 513 -8.51 -35.07 -29.24
N LEU A 514 -8.42 -36.33 -29.63
CA LEU A 514 -9.42 -37.35 -29.29
C LEU A 514 -9.46 -37.63 -27.78
N ARG A 515 -8.36 -37.41 -27.05
CA ARG A 515 -8.33 -37.53 -25.59
C ARG A 515 -8.93 -36.32 -24.87
N SER A 516 -8.90 -35.12 -25.44
CA SER A 516 -9.50 -33.91 -24.85
C SER A 516 -11.01 -33.79 -25.11
N ILE A 517 -11.52 -34.39 -26.18
CA ILE A 517 -12.96 -34.54 -26.41
C ILE A 517 -13.58 -35.41 -25.30
N SER A 518 -14.65 -34.92 -24.68
CA SER A 518 -15.34 -35.63 -23.59
C SER A 518 -15.89 -37.00 -24.03
N PRO A 519 -15.81 -38.05 -23.18
CA PRO A 519 -16.31 -39.39 -23.50
C PRO A 519 -17.85 -39.49 -23.45
N THR A 520 -18.52 -38.44 -22.98
CA THR A 520 -19.98 -38.27 -22.97
C THR A 520 -20.33 -36.81 -23.26
N ILE A 521 -21.43 -36.59 -23.96
CA ILE A 521 -22.09 -35.28 -24.14
C ILE A 521 -23.55 -35.39 -23.74
N THR A 522 -24.21 -34.26 -23.51
CA THR A 522 -25.66 -34.20 -23.24
C THR A 522 -26.29 -33.24 -24.23
N ASN A 523 -27.42 -33.62 -24.85
CA ASN A 523 -28.14 -32.76 -25.78
C ASN A 523 -29.06 -31.76 -25.04
N SER A 524 -29.64 -30.83 -25.80
CA SER A 524 -30.61 -29.82 -25.35
C SER A 524 -31.87 -30.38 -24.65
N GLN A 525 -32.16 -31.67 -24.79
CA GLN A 525 -33.27 -32.34 -24.11
C GLN A 525 -32.90 -32.99 -22.77
N GLY A 526 -31.60 -33.10 -22.46
CA GLY A 526 -31.07 -33.81 -21.30
C GLY A 526 -30.64 -35.24 -21.60
N GLN A 527 -30.70 -35.70 -22.86
CA GLN A 527 -30.28 -37.04 -23.23
C GLN A 527 -28.75 -37.14 -23.28
N VAL A 528 -28.20 -38.08 -22.52
CA VAL A 528 -26.76 -38.37 -22.52
C VAL A 528 -26.42 -39.22 -23.75
N MET A 529 -25.34 -38.87 -24.43
CA MET A 529 -24.73 -39.68 -25.48
C MET A 529 -23.32 -40.10 -25.07
N ARG A 530 -22.99 -41.34 -25.38
CA ARG A 530 -21.69 -41.96 -25.11
C ARG A 530 -20.83 -41.93 -26.36
N ARG A 531 -19.55 -41.56 -26.22
CA ARG A 531 -18.56 -41.79 -27.27
C ARG A 531 -18.20 -43.28 -27.35
N VAL A 532 -18.28 -43.81 -28.56
CA VAL A 532 -17.81 -45.13 -28.95
C VAL A 532 -16.54 -44.93 -29.77
N GLU A 533 -15.47 -45.62 -29.40
CA GLU A 533 -14.18 -45.56 -30.10
C GLU A 533 -14.22 -46.40 -31.41
N PRO A 534 -13.38 -46.09 -32.42
CA PRO A 534 -13.24 -46.92 -33.62
C PRO A 534 -12.77 -48.35 -33.31
N GLY A 535 -12.97 -49.27 -34.26
CA GLY A 535 -12.55 -50.67 -34.10
C GLY A 535 -13.03 -51.61 -35.21
N ALA A 536 -12.39 -52.78 -35.28
CA ALA A 536 -12.72 -53.85 -36.22
C ALA A 536 -13.47 -55.01 -35.55
N PHE A 537 -14.53 -55.50 -36.19
CA PHE A 537 -15.43 -56.52 -35.66
C PHE A 537 -16.14 -57.32 -36.78
N THR A 538 -17.18 -58.08 -36.42
CA THR A 538 -17.92 -58.92 -37.37
C THR A 538 -19.43 -58.80 -37.17
N MET A 539 -20.16 -58.34 -38.19
CA MET A 539 -21.63 -58.38 -38.18
C MET A 539 -22.15 -59.79 -38.49
N GLY A 540 -23.42 -60.05 -38.12
CA GLY A 540 -24.09 -61.33 -38.37
C GLY A 540 -23.73 -62.48 -37.42
N ALA A 541 -24.07 -63.70 -37.82
CA ALA A 541 -23.95 -64.91 -37.00
C ALA A 541 -23.45 -66.12 -37.79
N SER A 542 -22.83 -67.07 -37.09
CA SER A 542 -22.34 -68.33 -37.67
C SER A 542 -23.49 -69.19 -38.17
N ARG A 543 -23.31 -69.91 -39.30
CA ARG A 543 -24.30 -70.89 -39.80
C ARG A 543 -24.63 -72.01 -38.80
N ARG A 544 -23.82 -72.21 -37.76
CA ARG A 544 -24.05 -73.17 -36.67
C ARG A 544 -24.81 -72.59 -35.47
N GLU A 545 -25.13 -71.29 -35.48
CA GLU A 545 -25.79 -70.62 -34.36
C GLU A 545 -27.31 -70.85 -34.39
N GLN A 546 -27.81 -71.59 -33.39
CA GLN A 546 -29.25 -71.87 -33.24
C GLN A 546 -30.07 -70.58 -33.14
N GLY A 547 -31.06 -70.43 -34.04
CA GLY A 547 -31.93 -69.26 -34.14
C GLY A 547 -31.57 -68.31 -35.30
N ARG A 548 -30.40 -68.48 -35.94
CA ARG A 548 -29.94 -67.61 -37.03
C ARG A 548 -30.90 -67.62 -38.23
N ARG A 549 -31.41 -66.44 -38.62
CA ARG A 549 -32.14 -66.19 -39.87
C ARG A 549 -31.19 -66.06 -41.08
N ALA A 550 -31.71 -66.24 -42.29
CA ALA A 550 -30.88 -66.28 -43.51
C ALA A 550 -30.06 -64.98 -43.73
N ASN A 551 -30.67 -63.83 -43.43
CA ASN A 551 -30.14 -62.48 -43.59
C ASN A 551 -28.97 -62.10 -42.64
N GLU A 552 -28.73 -62.86 -41.57
CA GLU A 552 -27.65 -62.61 -40.60
C GLU A 552 -26.29 -63.14 -41.10
N VAL A 553 -25.88 -62.69 -42.28
CA VAL A 553 -24.64 -63.09 -42.95
C VAL A 553 -23.42 -62.52 -42.21
N ILE A 554 -22.35 -63.29 -42.09
CA ILE A 554 -21.06 -62.83 -41.54
C ILE A 554 -20.46 -61.79 -42.48
N VAL A 555 -20.17 -60.60 -41.94
CA VAL A 555 -19.51 -59.49 -42.64
C VAL A 555 -18.43 -58.90 -41.72
N PRO A 556 -17.13 -58.95 -42.10
CA PRO A 556 -16.08 -58.21 -41.41
C PRO A 556 -16.27 -56.69 -41.61
N VAL A 557 -16.10 -55.90 -40.55
CA VAL A 557 -16.32 -54.45 -40.56
C VAL A 557 -15.21 -53.75 -39.79
N GLU A 558 -14.81 -52.58 -40.26
CA GLU A 558 -13.90 -51.67 -39.56
C GLU A 558 -14.50 -50.27 -39.53
N LEU A 559 -14.73 -49.72 -38.33
CA LEU A 559 -15.12 -48.34 -38.12
C LEU A 559 -13.86 -47.53 -37.82
N THR A 560 -13.57 -46.52 -38.64
CA THR A 560 -12.31 -45.75 -38.57
C THR A 560 -12.42 -44.49 -37.70
N LYS A 561 -13.66 -44.06 -37.40
CA LYS A 561 -13.95 -42.82 -36.67
C LYS A 561 -14.76 -43.10 -35.41
N PRO A 562 -14.50 -42.37 -34.31
CA PRO A 562 -15.37 -42.40 -33.15
C PRO A 562 -16.68 -41.62 -33.42
N PHE A 563 -17.75 -42.05 -32.77
CA PHE A 563 -19.07 -41.44 -32.86
C PHE A 563 -19.73 -41.36 -31.48
N PHE A 564 -20.70 -40.46 -31.33
CA PHE A 564 -21.60 -40.45 -30.17
C PHE A 564 -22.88 -41.22 -30.49
N ILE A 565 -23.41 -41.98 -29.52
CA ILE A 565 -24.72 -42.63 -29.58
C ILE A 565 -25.46 -42.42 -28.25
N SER A 566 -26.79 -42.20 -28.27
CA SER A 566 -27.56 -41.96 -27.06
C SER A 566 -27.53 -43.20 -26.16
N THR A 567 -27.26 -42.98 -24.86
CA THR A 567 -27.16 -44.07 -23.89
C THR A 567 -28.49 -44.79 -23.71
N LYS A 568 -29.60 -44.15 -24.07
CA LYS A 568 -30.96 -44.68 -23.99
C LYS A 568 -31.68 -44.51 -25.34
N GLU A 569 -32.80 -45.22 -25.48
CA GLU A 569 -33.80 -45.00 -26.52
C GLU A 569 -34.40 -43.57 -26.39
N ILE A 570 -34.98 -43.02 -27.46
CA ILE A 570 -35.75 -41.77 -27.40
C ILE A 570 -37.05 -42.02 -26.65
N THR A 571 -37.37 -41.19 -25.64
CA THR A 571 -38.59 -41.31 -24.84
C THR A 571 -39.80 -40.60 -25.48
N ASN A 572 -41.01 -40.98 -25.06
CA ASN A 572 -42.23 -40.26 -25.38
C ASN A 572 -42.11 -38.76 -25.02
N ARG A 573 -41.58 -38.41 -23.84
CA ARG A 573 -41.40 -37.01 -23.41
C ARG A 573 -40.46 -36.20 -24.31
N GLU A 574 -39.44 -36.82 -24.89
CA GLU A 574 -38.51 -36.17 -25.81
C GLU A 574 -39.13 -36.00 -27.20
N PHE A 575 -39.79 -37.05 -27.71
CA PHE A 575 -40.40 -37.04 -29.04
C PHE A 575 -41.61 -36.11 -29.15
N LEU A 576 -42.43 -36.02 -28.09
CA LEU A 576 -43.58 -35.11 -28.02
C LEU A 576 -43.19 -33.62 -28.08
N ARG A 577 -41.91 -33.25 -27.91
CA ARG A 577 -41.44 -31.87 -28.17
C ARG A 577 -41.33 -31.53 -29.66
N TYR A 578 -41.12 -32.53 -30.50
CA TYR A 578 -41.12 -32.43 -31.96
C TYR A 578 -42.54 -32.62 -32.53
N PHE A 579 -43.26 -33.64 -32.07
CA PHE A 579 -44.60 -33.97 -32.57
C PHE A 579 -45.60 -34.17 -31.42
N PRO A 580 -46.20 -33.09 -30.88
CA PRO A 580 -47.03 -33.13 -29.66
C PRO A 580 -48.31 -33.99 -29.74
N ASN A 581 -48.76 -34.34 -30.95
CA ASN A 581 -49.96 -35.14 -31.19
C ASN A 581 -49.64 -36.63 -31.47
N HIS A 582 -48.44 -37.09 -31.11
CA HIS A 582 -48.05 -38.50 -31.28
C HIS A 582 -48.74 -39.44 -30.28
N ASP A 583 -49.16 -40.62 -30.74
CA ASP A 583 -49.58 -41.73 -29.88
C ASP A 583 -48.76 -42.99 -30.16
N SER A 584 -48.09 -43.48 -29.11
CA SER A 584 -47.34 -44.74 -29.08
C SER A 584 -48.25 -45.98 -28.95
N GLY A 585 -49.58 -45.80 -28.84
CA GLY A 585 -50.59 -46.85 -28.86
C GLY A 585 -51.33 -47.01 -27.53
N ALA A 586 -51.78 -45.90 -26.94
CA ALA A 586 -52.45 -45.87 -25.63
C ALA A 586 -53.61 -46.86 -25.51
N GLU A 587 -54.39 -47.04 -26.59
CA GLU A 587 -55.53 -47.97 -26.65
C GLU A 587 -55.12 -49.44 -26.47
N ILE A 588 -53.88 -49.80 -26.79
CA ILE A 588 -53.37 -51.18 -26.70
C ILE A 588 -52.79 -51.45 -25.30
N TYR A 589 -51.98 -50.52 -24.77
CA TYR A 589 -51.55 -50.61 -23.37
C TYR A 589 -51.06 -49.25 -22.81
N PRO A 590 -51.50 -48.82 -21.60
CA PRO A 590 -51.17 -47.49 -21.08
C PRO A 590 -49.67 -47.19 -20.88
N SER A 591 -48.80 -48.18 -20.64
CA SER A 591 -47.36 -47.89 -20.48
C SER A 591 -46.65 -47.53 -21.79
N LEU A 592 -47.23 -47.82 -22.96
CA LEU A 592 -46.65 -47.43 -24.25
C LEU A 592 -46.53 -45.90 -24.39
N VAL A 593 -47.41 -45.12 -23.75
CA VAL A 593 -47.40 -43.65 -23.75
C VAL A 593 -46.81 -43.01 -22.48
N ALA A 594 -46.25 -43.81 -21.56
CA ALA A 594 -45.63 -43.27 -20.35
C ALA A 594 -44.43 -42.38 -20.70
N SER A 595 -44.28 -41.24 -20.00
CA SER A 595 -43.35 -40.17 -20.38
C SER A 595 -41.88 -40.59 -20.50
N ASP A 596 -41.43 -41.50 -19.63
CA ASP A 596 -40.07 -42.03 -19.58
C ASP A 596 -39.89 -43.38 -20.31
N ASN A 597 -40.96 -43.91 -20.92
CA ASN A 597 -40.88 -45.09 -21.78
C ASN A 597 -40.42 -44.68 -23.20
N PRO A 598 -39.81 -45.60 -23.97
CA PRO A 598 -39.39 -45.32 -25.34
C PRO A 598 -40.60 -44.97 -26.22
N VAL A 599 -40.42 -44.01 -27.13
CA VAL A 599 -41.42 -43.72 -28.16
C VAL A 599 -41.47 -44.88 -29.16
N VAL A 600 -42.68 -45.32 -29.48
CA VAL A 600 -42.94 -46.39 -30.46
C VAL A 600 -44.04 -45.94 -31.42
N ASN A 601 -44.46 -46.82 -32.34
CA ASN A 601 -45.48 -46.52 -33.36
C ASN A 601 -45.05 -45.42 -34.36
N ILE A 602 -43.76 -45.07 -34.38
CA ILE A 602 -43.17 -44.07 -35.28
C ILE A 602 -42.53 -44.73 -36.51
N SER A 603 -42.74 -44.12 -37.69
CA SER A 603 -42.05 -44.52 -38.92
C SER A 603 -40.59 -44.06 -38.95
N TRP A 604 -39.77 -44.70 -39.78
CA TRP A 604 -38.36 -44.32 -39.98
C TRP A 604 -38.21 -42.84 -40.39
N SER A 605 -39.12 -42.32 -41.23
CA SER A 605 -39.13 -40.91 -41.63
C SER A 605 -39.34 -39.96 -40.45
N GLN A 606 -40.25 -40.28 -39.52
CA GLN A 606 -40.46 -39.47 -38.31
C GLN A 606 -39.26 -39.51 -37.36
N ALA A 607 -38.56 -40.65 -37.28
CA ALA A 607 -37.32 -40.77 -36.52
C ALA A 607 -36.21 -39.87 -37.10
N VAL A 608 -36.11 -39.83 -38.44
CA VAL A 608 -35.21 -38.94 -39.20
C VAL A 608 -35.57 -37.46 -39.06
N GLU A 609 -36.85 -37.12 -39.14
CA GLU A 609 -37.35 -35.75 -38.98
C GLU A 609 -37.09 -35.22 -37.56
N TYR A 610 -37.26 -36.04 -36.53
CA TYR A 610 -36.82 -35.73 -35.17
C TYR A 610 -35.31 -35.46 -35.08
N CYS A 611 -34.47 -36.27 -35.76
CA CYS A 611 -33.01 -36.05 -35.78
C CYS A 611 -32.63 -34.72 -36.43
N ASN A 612 -33.28 -34.36 -37.54
CA ASN A 612 -33.07 -33.07 -38.20
C ASN A 612 -33.55 -31.90 -37.33
N TRP A 613 -34.78 -31.96 -36.82
CA TRP A 613 -35.33 -30.92 -35.93
C TRP A 613 -34.45 -30.68 -34.70
N LEU A 614 -33.97 -31.75 -34.04
CA LEU A 614 -33.06 -31.63 -32.89
C LEU A 614 -31.70 -31.04 -33.29
N SER A 615 -31.25 -31.27 -34.52
CA SER A 615 -30.04 -30.62 -35.05
C SER A 615 -30.26 -29.12 -35.22
N GLU A 616 -31.42 -28.73 -35.75
CA GLU A 616 -31.82 -27.33 -35.97
C GLU A 616 -32.00 -26.58 -34.64
N GLN A 617 -32.58 -27.22 -33.60
CA GLN A 617 -32.68 -26.64 -32.25
C GLN A 617 -31.30 -26.33 -31.62
N GLU A 618 -30.23 -27.01 -32.05
CA GLU A 618 -28.87 -26.84 -31.54
C GLU A 618 -27.94 -26.10 -32.54
N GLY A 619 -28.47 -25.58 -33.64
CA GLY A 619 -27.69 -24.88 -34.67
C GLY A 619 -26.70 -25.78 -35.43
N LEU A 620 -26.92 -27.10 -35.42
CA LEU A 620 -26.10 -28.09 -36.11
C LEU A 620 -26.59 -28.30 -37.53
N THR A 621 -25.70 -28.70 -38.45
CA THR A 621 -26.08 -29.00 -39.84
C THR A 621 -26.89 -30.30 -39.89
N PRO A 622 -28.13 -30.30 -40.40
CA PRO A 622 -28.99 -31.48 -40.45
C PRO A 622 -28.36 -32.64 -41.25
N SER A 623 -28.52 -33.87 -40.75
CA SER A 623 -27.90 -35.06 -41.35
C SER A 623 -28.65 -35.61 -42.57
N TYR A 624 -29.91 -35.22 -42.74
CA TYR A 624 -30.77 -35.71 -43.82
C TYR A 624 -31.38 -34.58 -44.63
N ILE A 625 -31.69 -34.85 -45.90
CA ILE A 625 -32.37 -33.91 -46.80
C ILE A 625 -33.52 -34.62 -47.52
N LYS A 626 -34.64 -33.91 -47.75
CA LYS A 626 -35.79 -34.46 -48.47
C LYS A 626 -35.64 -34.23 -49.97
N ARG A 627 -35.81 -35.27 -50.79
CA ARG A 627 -35.88 -35.22 -52.26
C ARG A 627 -37.02 -36.11 -52.74
N PHE A 628 -37.92 -35.57 -53.56
CA PHE A 628 -39.05 -36.32 -54.14
C PHE A 628 -39.83 -37.15 -53.09
N GLU A 629 -40.21 -36.48 -51.99
CA GLU A 629 -40.84 -37.06 -50.79
C GLU A 629 -40.08 -38.17 -50.05
N LYS A 630 -38.79 -38.38 -50.34
CA LYS A 630 -37.92 -39.34 -49.62
C LYS A 630 -36.79 -38.63 -48.88
N TRP A 631 -36.42 -39.15 -47.72
CA TRP A 631 -35.26 -38.66 -46.97
C TRP A 631 -33.98 -39.39 -47.42
N GLU A 632 -32.93 -38.61 -47.68
CA GLU A 632 -31.60 -39.08 -48.06
C GLU A 632 -30.56 -38.59 -47.04
N ALA A 633 -29.60 -39.45 -46.67
CA ALA A 633 -28.50 -39.07 -45.78
C ALA A 633 -27.47 -38.19 -46.53
N VAL A 634 -27.08 -37.06 -45.94
CA VAL A 634 -26.06 -36.16 -46.48
C VAL A 634 -24.69 -36.85 -46.42
N THR A 635 -23.91 -36.74 -47.50
CA THR A 635 -22.56 -37.32 -47.61
C THR A 635 -21.59 -36.24 -48.13
N PRO A 636 -20.45 -35.96 -47.46
CA PRO A 636 -20.01 -36.51 -46.18
C PRO A 636 -20.96 -36.14 -45.04
N THR A 637 -21.08 -37.02 -44.04
CA THR A 637 -22.08 -36.92 -42.99
C THR A 637 -21.83 -35.70 -42.08
N PRO A 638 -22.78 -34.77 -41.90
CA PRO A 638 -22.60 -33.55 -41.09
C PRO A 638 -22.47 -33.77 -39.58
N ASN A 639 -22.44 -32.67 -38.81
CA ASN A 639 -22.29 -32.69 -37.35
C ASN A 639 -23.62 -32.73 -36.57
N GLY A 640 -24.76 -32.79 -37.25
CA GLY A 640 -26.08 -32.98 -36.66
C GLY A 640 -26.30 -34.37 -36.06
N TYR A 641 -27.48 -34.52 -35.46
CA TYR A 641 -28.02 -35.79 -35.02
C TYR A 641 -28.52 -36.60 -36.22
N ARG A 642 -28.50 -37.92 -36.07
CA ARG A 642 -28.96 -38.91 -37.04
C ARG A 642 -29.38 -40.20 -36.37
N LEU A 643 -29.92 -41.14 -37.13
CA LEU A 643 -29.96 -42.52 -36.69
C LEU A 643 -28.53 -43.11 -36.69
N PRO A 644 -28.22 -44.05 -35.78
CA PRO A 644 -27.02 -44.87 -35.90
C PRO A 644 -27.08 -45.68 -37.19
N ILE A 645 -25.92 -45.95 -37.77
CA ILE A 645 -25.73 -46.92 -38.86
C ILE A 645 -25.80 -48.33 -38.24
N GLU A 646 -26.21 -49.36 -38.99
CA GLU A 646 -26.32 -50.73 -38.46
C GLU A 646 -24.98 -51.22 -37.86
N ALA A 647 -23.86 -50.93 -38.53
CA ALA A 647 -22.53 -51.25 -38.02
C ALA A 647 -22.20 -50.54 -36.70
N GLU A 648 -22.55 -49.26 -36.56
CA GLU A 648 -22.37 -48.50 -35.32
C GLU A 648 -23.23 -49.04 -34.18
N TRP A 649 -24.50 -49.36 -34.48
CA TRP A 649 -25.42 -49.98 -33.55
C TRP A 649 -24.86 -51.31 -33.04
N VAL A 650 -24.43 -52.19 -33.94
CA VAL A 650 -23.86 -53.51 -33.59
C VAL A 650 -22.52 -53.37 -32.87
N TRP A 651 -21.67 -52.40 -33.23
CA TRP A 651 -20.42 -52.14 -32.51
C TRP A 651 -20.68 -51.66 -31.09
N ALA A 652 -21.56 -50.68 -30.92
CA ALA A 652 -21.84 -50.04 -29.63
C ALA A 652 -22.63 -50.96 -28.67
N LEU A 653 -23.65 -51.67 -29.16
CA LEU A 653 -24.58 -52.42 -28.32
C LEU A 653 -24.18 -53.90 -28.15
N ARG A 654 -23.82 -54.59 -29.24
CA ARG A 654 -23.41 -56.02 -29.21
C ARG A 654 -21.94 -56.21 -28.81
N TYR A 655 -21.01 -55.48 -29.43
CA TYR A 655 -19.57 -55.70 -29.23
C TYR A 655 -18.97 -54.87 -28.11
N GLN A 656 -19.50 -53.68 -27.83
CA GLN A 656 -19.20 -52.88 -26.63
C GLN A 656 -17.70 -52.55 -26.48
N GLY A 657 -17.01 -52.31 -27.61
CA GLY A 657 -15.56 -52.07 -27.65
C GLY A 657 -14.67 -53.32 -27.50
N ARG A 658 -15.21 -54.53 -27.75
CA ARG A 658 -14.50 -55.82 -27.63
C ARG A 658 -14.40 -56.52 -28.98
N ASN A 659 -13.44 -57.44 -29.14
CA ASN A 659 -13.27 -58.20 -30.39
C ASN A 659 -14.24 -59.39 -30.52
N SER A 660 -14.99 -59.74 -29.46
CA SER A 660 -15.98 -60.82 -29.47
C SER A 660 -17.20 -60.45 -28.62
N ALA A 661 -18.36 -60.97 -29.02
CA ALA A 661 -19.65 -60.66 -28.42
C ALA A 661 -20.45 -61.94 -28.09
N PRO A 662 -21.27 -61.93 -27.03
CA PRO A 662 -22.15 -63.04 -26.70
C PRO A 662 -23.29 -63.21 -27.71
N LYS A 663 -23.95 -64.36 -27.69
CA LYS A 663 -25.12 -64.69 -28.52
C LYS A 663 -26.33 -63.81 -28.19
N PHE A 664 -26.65 -63.67 -26.91
CA PHE A 664 -27.73 -62.86 -26.36
C PHE A 664 -27.13 -61.66 -25.58
N PRO A 665 -27.89 -60.58 -25.33
CA PRO A 665 -27.41 -59.40 -24.60
C PRO A 665 -26.77 -59.73 -23.24
N TRP A 666 -27.37 -60.69 -22.51
CA TRP A 666 -26.94 -61.15 -21.18
C TRP A 666 -25.93 -62.32 -21.18
N GLY A 667 -25.53 -62.84 -22.35
CA GLY A 667 -24.60 -63.97 -22.45
C GLY A 667 -24.99 -65.04 -23.47
N ASN A 668 -24.67 -66.30 -23.18
CA ASN A 668 -24.83 -67.42 -24.12
C ASN A 668 -25.88 -68.46 -23.70
N GLN A 669 -26.56 -68.26 -22.56
CA GLN A 669 -27.49 -69.21 -21.95
C GLN A 669 -28.94 -68.68 -21.96
N LEU A 670 -29.88 -69.61 -21.86
CA LEU A 670 -31.32 -69.36 -21.67
C LEU A 670 -31.81 -70.18 -20.46
N PRO A 671 -32.81 -69.71 -19.69
CA PRO A 671 -33.47 -68.40 -19.79
C PRO A 671 -32.55 -67.24 -19.37
N PRO A 672 -32.92 -65.97 -19.67
CA PRO A 672 -32.25 -64.81 -19.09
C PRO A 672 -32.34 -64.77 -17.56
N ARG A 673 -31.40 -64.04 -16.91
CA ARG A 673 -31.54 -63.62 -15.51
C ARG A 673 -32.55 -62.48 -15.42
N ARG A 674 -33.31 -62.36 -14.33
CA ARG A 674 -34.42 -61.39 -14.17
C ARG A 674 -34.08 -59.93 -14.53
N ASP A 675 -32.81 -59.55 -14.43
CA ASP A 675 -32.24 -58.25 -14.73
C ASP A 675 -31.73 -58.09 -16.19
N SER A 676 -32.05 -58.99 -17.13
CA SER A 676 -31.41 -59.03 -18.47
C SER A 676 -31.99 -58.08 -19.53
N GLY A 677 -33.07 -57.34 -19.22
CA GLY A 677 -33.82 -56.52 -20.16
C GLY A 677 -35.32 -56.83 -20.16
N ASN A 678 -36.10 -55.99 -20.84
CA ASN A 678 -37.53 -56.18 -21.04
C ASN A 678 -37.81 -57.05 -22.27
N TYR A 679 -38.59 -58.13 -22.08
CA TYR A 679 -38.90 -59.13 -23.11
C TYR A 679 -40.36 -59.62 -22.97
N ALA A 680 -40.83 -60.43 -23.93
CA ALA A 680 -42.14 -61.08 -23.76
C ALA A 680 -42.06 -62.13 -22.64
N ASP A 681 -42.64 -61.83 -21.49
CA ASP A 681 -42.44 -62.53 -20.22
C ASP A 681 -43.78 -62.99 -19.57
N GLN A 682 -43.73 -63.40 -18.30
CA GLN A 682 -44.92 -63.73 -17.52
C GLN A 682 -45.90 -62.54 -17.39
N SER A 683 -45.42 -61.30 -17.26
CA SER A 683 -46.25 -60.11 -17.20
C SER A 683 -46.93 -59.80 -18.55
N ALA A 684 -46.25 -60.00 -19.68
CA ALA A 684 -46.73 -59.72 -21.03
C ALA A 684 -47.82 -60.67 -21.55
N ARG A 685 -48.07 -61.83 -20.91
CA ARG A 685 -48.90 -62.96 -21.41
C ARG A 685 -50.24 -62.61 -22.09
N LYS A 686 -50.90 -61.50 -21.74
CA LYS A 686 -52.17 -61.08 -22.35
C LYS A 686 -52.03 -60.31 -23.68
N LEU A 687 -50.83 -59.84 -24.02
CA LEU A 687 -50.57 -58.89 -25.13
C LEU A 687 -49.73 -59.50 -26.26
N VAL A 688 -49.16 -60.70 -26.04
CA VAL A 688 -48.19 -61.37 -26.93
C VAL A 688 -48.55 -62.86 -27.11
N PRO A 689 -48.27 -63.47 -28.27
CA PRO A 689 -48.66 -64.86 -28.56
C PRO A 689 -47.76 -65.91 -27.89
N SER A 690 -46.57 -65.53 -27.42
CA SER A 690 -45.61 -66.41 -26.75
C SER A 690 -44.77 -65.61 -25.76
N ILE A 691 -44.27 -66.30 -24.72
CA ILE A 691 -43.52 -65.70 -23.61
C ILE A 691 -42.31 -66.56 -23.23
N LEU A 692 -41.32 -65.98 -22.57
CA LEU A 692 -40.17 -66.68 -21.99
C LEU A 692 -40.59 -67.48 -20.74
N PRO A 693 -40.48 -68.82 -20.74
CA PRO A 693 -40.83 -69.63 -19.57
C PRO A 693 -39.85 -69.39 -18.41
N GLY A 694 -40.40 -69.11 -17.22
CA GLY A 694 -39.59 -68.83 -16.02
C GLY A 694 -38.96 -67.44 -15.99
N TYR A 695 -39.38 -66.52 -16.87
CA TYR A 695 -38.96 -65.13 -16.87
C TYR A 695 -40.11 -64.20 -16.45
N ASP A 696 -39.80 -63.20 -15.64
CA ASP A 696 -40.71 -62.15 -15.18
C ASP A 696 -39.90 -60.89 -14.87
N ASP A 697 -39.82 -59.96 -15.82
CA ASP A 697 -39.13 -58.67 -15.63
C ASP A 697 -40.04 -57.61 -14.98
N GLY A 698 -41.35 -57.86 -14.99
CA GLY A 698 -42.38 -57.05 -14.34
C GLY A 698 -43.09 -56.05 -15.26
N PHE A 699 -42.75 -55.99 -16.55
CA PHE A 699 -43.34 -55.05 -17.50
C PHE A 699 -44.12 -55.77 -18.60
N ALA A 700 -45.45 -55.62 -18.59
CA ALA A 700 -46.30 -56.27 -19.60
C ALA A 700 -46.11 -55.72 -21.04
N SER A 701 -45.57 -54.51 -21.19
CA SER A 701 -45.11 -53.96 -22.46
C SER A 701 -43.84 -53.12 -22.21
N THR A 702 -43.62 -51.98 -22.87
CA THR A 702 -42.41 -51.17 -22.65
C THR A 702 -42.21 -50.77 -21.17
N SER A 703 -40.95 -50.64 -20.80
CA SER A 703 -40.45 -50.17 -19.51
C SER A 703 -39.82 -48.77 -19.64
N PRO A 704 -39.68 -48.01 -18.54
CA PRO A 704 -38.92 -46.77 -18.54
C PRO A 704 -37.49 -47.00 -19.02
N VAL A 705 -36.98 -46.10 -19.87
CA VAL A 705 -35.67 -46.27 -20.50
C VAL A 705 -34.56 -46.32 -19.44
N GLY A 706 -33.66 -47.29 -19.56
CA GLY A 706 -32.58 -47.57 -18.62
C GLY A 706 -33.05 -48.11 -17.26
N THR A 707 -34.11 -48.92 -17.26
CA THR A 707 -34.51 -49.72 -16.09
C THR A 707 -33.52 -50.87 -15.81
N PHE A 708 -32.94 -51.44 -16.87
CA PHE A 708 -32.06 -52.61 -16.79
C PHE A 708 -30.58 -52.21 -16.81
N PRO A 709 -29.64 -53.07 -16.38
CA PRO A 709 -28.22 -52.75 -16.33
C PRO A 709 -27.65 -52.34 -17.68
N ALA A 710 -26.88 -51.25 -17.69
CA ALA A 710 -26.20 -50.79 -18.89
C ALA A 710 -25.09 -51.77 -19.33
N ASN A 711 -24.79 -51.72 -20.63
CA ASN A 711 -23.70 -52.46 -21.24
C ASN A 711 -22.32 -51.87 -20.86
N ALA A 712 -21.22 -52.48 -21.32
CA ALA A 712 -19.87 -52.07 -20.92
C ALA A 712 -19.45 -50.64 -21.34
N LEU A 713 -20.22 -49.97 -22.20
CA LEU A 713 -20.03 -48.57 -22.59
C LEU A 713 -20.97 -47.60 -21.83
N GLY A 714 -21.88 -48.11 -20.99
CA GLY A 714 -22.92 -47.30 -20.34
C GLY A 714 -24.18 -47.10 -21.20
N ILE A 715 -24.40 -47.97 -22.19
CA ILE A 715 -25.57 -47.93 -23.07
C ILE A 715 -26.62 -48.93 -22.56
N TYR A 716 -27.84 -48.45 -22.34
CA TYR A 716 -28.98 -49.16 -21.78
C TYR A 716 -29.88 -49.78 -22.84
N ASP A 717 -30.66 -50.76 -22.40
CA ASP A 717 -31.75 -51.42 -23.14
C ASP A 717 -31.31 -52.09 -24.47
N ALA A 718 -29.99 -52.28 -24.62
CA ALA A 718 -29.24 -52.62 -25.82
C ALA A 718 -29.61 -53.94 -26.56
N GLY A 719 -30.68 -54.61 -26.15
CA GLY A 719 -31.22 -55.78 -26.82
C GLY A 719 -32.64 -56.16 -26.41
N GLY A 720 -33.37 -55.31 -25.69
CA GLY A 720 -34.75 -55.53 -25.22
C GLY A 720 -35.50 -54.20 -25.13
N ASN A 721 -36.61 -54.14 -24.40
CA ASN A 721 -37.53 -52.99 -24.37
C ASN A 721 -38.17 -52.72 -25.75
N VAL A 722 -37.53 -52.00 -26.67
CA VAL A 722 -37.99 -51.87 -28.07
C VAL A 722 -36.91 -52.19 -29.08
N ALA A 723 -37.33 -52.71 -30.24
CA ALA A 723 -36.45 -52.77 -31.39
C ALA A 723 -36.27 -51.36 -31.97
N GLU A 724 -35.18 -51.12 -32.69
CA GLU A 724 -34.74 -49.77 -33.05
C GLU A 724 -34.56 -49.60 -34.56
N TRP A 725 -35.08 -48.50 -35.10
CA TRP A 725 -34.69 -48.01 -36.42
C TRP A 725 -33.21 -47.64 -36.47
N VAL A 726 -32.52 -48.09 -37.51
CA VAL A 726 -31.17 -47.62 -37.88
C VAL A 726 -31.20 -47.01 -39.28
N GLN A 727 -30.16 -46.28 -39.67
CA GLN A 727 -30.13 -45.53 -40.93
C GLN A 727 -30.29 -46.42 -42.18
N ASP A 728 -29.68 -47.61 -42.16
CA ASP A 728 -29.51 -48.48 -43.32
C ASP A 728 -30.83 -48.89 -44.00
N TYR A 729 -30.83 -48.82 -45.33
CA TYR A 729 -31.80 -49.55 -46.15
C TYR A 729 -31.56 -51.07 -46.03
N TYR A 730 -32.63 -51.85 -45.87
CA TYR A 730 -32.54 -53.30 -45.72
C TYR A 730 -32.20 -53.99 -47.05
N SER A 731 -31.09 -54.73 -47.05
CA SER A 731 -30.70 -55.72 -48.07
C SER A 731 -30.06 -56.94 -47.41
N VAL A 732 -29.98 -58.09 -48.09
CA VAL A 732 -29.22 -59.25 -47.58
C VAL A 732 -27.74 -59.10 -47.98
N PRO A 733 -26.78 -59.09 -47.04
CA PRO A 733 -25.37 -58.96 -47.38
C PRO A 733 -24.83 -60.18 -48.15
N GLN A 734 -23.81 -59.97 -48.99
CA GLN A 734 -23.17 -61.04 -49.75
C GLN A 734 -22.45 -62.04 -48.83
N PRO A 735 -22.74 -63.36 -48.91
CA PRO A 735 -22.01 -64.36 -48.14
C PRO A 735 -20.57 -64.53 -48.61
N GLY A 736 -19.65 -64.69 -47.66
CA GLY A 736 -18.25 -65.07 -47.92
C GLY A 736 -17.25 -63.91 -48.03
N LEU A 737 -17.62 -62.69 -47.61
CA LEU A 737 -16.70 -61.56 -47.52
C LEU A 737 -15.56 -61.86 -46.51
N THR A 738 -14.32 -61.71 -46.97
CA THR A 738 -13.09 -61.91 -46.17
C THR A 738 -12.39 -60.60 -45.79
N GLU A 739 -12.63 -59.53 -46.53
CA GLU A 739 -12.06 -58.20 -46.30
C GLU A 739 -13.01 -57.34 -45.44
N SER A 740 -12.44 -56.44 -44.63
CA SER A 740 -13.21 -55.49 -43.81
C SER A 740 -13.91 -54.47 -44.69
N VAL A 741 -15.24 -54.33 -44.52
CA VAL A 741 -15.97 -53.19 -45.09
C VAL A 741 -15.74 -51.99 -44.17
N ILE A 742 -15.11 -50.94 -44.72
CA ILE A 742 -14.74 -49.73 -43.99
C ILE A 742 -15.93 -48.75 -43.91
N ASP A 743 -16.25 -48.24 -42.72
CA ASP A 743 -17.32 -47.26 -42.44
C ASP A 743 -18.64 -47.50 -43.24
N PRO A 744 -19.25 -48.71 -43.19
CA PRO A 744 -20.31 -49.11 -44.14
C PRO A 744 -21.65 -48.39 -43.90
N LEU A 745 -22.06 -47.51 -44.82
CA LEU A 745 -23.30 -46.71 -44.74
C LEU A 745 -24.58 -47.43 -45.24
N GLY A 746 -24.55 -48.77 -45.39
CA GLY A 746 -25.61 -49.55 -46.03
C GLY A 746 -25.73 -49.34 -47.55
N PRO A 747 -26.74 -49.94 -48.21
CA PRO A 747 -26.97 -49.79 -49.64
C PRO A 747 -27.63 -48.44 -49.95
N LYS A 748 -27.21 -47.78 -51.03
CA LYS A 748 -27.65 -46.40 -51.39
C LYS A 748 -29.16 -46.24 -51.68
N ARG A 749 -29.91 -47.34 -51.85
CA ARG A 749 -31.35 -47.36 -52.13
C ARG A 749 -31.96 -48.66 -51.58
N GLY A 750 -33.22 -48.59 -51.16
CA GLY A 750 -34.03 -49.75 -50.77
C GLY A 750 -35.52 -49.42 -50.76
N LEU A 751 -36.33 -50.37 -50.29
CA LEU A 751 -37.78 -50.22 -50.09
C LEU A 751 -38.17 -50.16 -48.61
N GLN A 752 -37.28 -50.59 -47.72
CA GLN A 752 -37.50 -50.83 -46.31
C GLN A 752 -36.22 -50.47 -45.55
N HIS A 753 -36.31 -50.06 -44.29
CA HIS A 753 -35.15 -49.79 -43.43
C HIS A 753 -34.92 -50.93 -42.45
N VAL A 754 -33.66 -51.07 -42.01
CA VAL A 754 -33.25 -52.09 -41.04
C VAL A 754 -33.80 -51.74 -39.65
N ILE A 755 -34.24 -52.77 -38.94
CA ILE A 755 -34.61 -52.72 -37.53
C ILE A 755 -33.65 -53.65 -36.75
N ARG A 756 -33.17 -53.17 -35.60
CA ARG A 756 -32.17 -53.84 -34.75
C ARG A 756 -32.70 -54.11 -33.34
N GLY A 757 -32.15 -55.12 -32.68
CA GLY A 757 -32.51 -55.47 -31.29
C GLY A 757 -33.80 -56.27 -31.16
N SER A 758 -34.11 -56.65 -29.93
CA SER A 758 -35.36 -57.32 -29.52
C SER A 758 -36.22 -56.35 -28.70
N GLY A 759 -37.33 -56.79 -28.14
CA GLY A 759 -38.18 -55.93 -27.31
C GLY A 759 -39.27 -56.70 -26.57
N TRP A 760 -40.18 -55.99 -25.92
CA TRP A 760 -41.27 -56.53 -25.08
C TRP A 760 -42.21 -57.53 -25.77
N ARG A 761 -42.18 -57.62 -27.11
CA ARG A 761 -42.94 -58.60 -27.91
C ARG A 761 -42.18 -59.87 -28.27
N HIS A 762 -40.89 -59.98 -27.90
CA HIS A 762 -40.01 -61.06 -28.34
C HIS A 762 -39.66 -62.04 -27.22
N ALA A 763 -39.97 -63.32 -27.45
CA ALA A 763 -39.59 -64.45 -26.59
C ALA A 763 -38.79 -65.56 -27.33
N GLY A 764 -38.66 -65.44 -28.66
CA GLY A 764 -38.05 -66.48 -29.49
C GLY A 764 -36.52 -66.45 -29.50
N VAL A 765 -35.91 -67.63 -29.56
CA VAL A 765 -34.44 -67.81 -29.63
C VAL A 765 -33.84 -67.14 -30.88
N SER A 766 -34.64 -66.94 -31.92
CA SER A 766 -34.22 -66.28 -33.16
C SER A 766 -34.16 -64.77 -33.01
N GLU A 767 -35.12 -64.18 -32.30
CA GLU A 767 -35.32 -62.74 -32.14
C GLU A 767 -34.44 -62.15 -31.04
N LEU A 768 -34.26 -62.88 -29.92
CA LEU A 768 -33.54 -62.43 -28.72
C LEU A 768 -32.01 -62.27 -28.86
N ARG A 769 -31.44 -62.48 -30.05
CA ARG A 769 -29.98 -62.56 -30.25
C ARG A 769 -29.41 -61.22 -30.69
N ASN A 770 -28.19 -60.93 -30.24
CA ASN A 770 -27.48 -59.70 -30.60
C ASN A 770 -27.25 -59.51 -32.11
N SER A 771 -27.29 -60.59 -32.91
CA SER A 771 -27.18 -60.54 -34.37
C SER A 771 -28.53 -60.35 -35.08
N PHE A 772 -29.66 -60.56 -34.40
CA PHE A 772 -31.01 -60.52 -34.97
C PHE A 772 -31.24 -59.23 -35.77
N ARG A 773 -31.92 -59.37 -36.92
CA ARG A 773 -32.08 -58.32 -37.92
C ARG A 773 -33.46 -58.42 -38.56
N ASP A 774 -34.22 -57.36 -38.40
CA ASP A 774 -35.59 -57.21 -38.90
C ASP A 774 -35.67 -55.99 -39.85
N PHE A 775 -36.85 -55.68 -40.38
CA PHE A 775 -37.03 -54.57 -41.32
C PHE A 775 -38.48 -54.05 -41.35
N GLY A 776 -38.65 -52.81 -41.82
CA GLY A 776 -39.98 -52.19 -41.90
C GLY A 776 -40.06 -50.95 -42.79
N ILE A 777 -41.26 -50.34 -42.78
CA ILE A 777 -41.58 -49.07 -43.46
C ILE A 777 -42.41 -48.18 -42.54
N GLN A 778 -43.54 -48.73 -42.07
CA GLN A 778 -44.45 -48.10 -41.11
C GLN A 778 -43.98 -48.36 -39.66
N GLY A 779 -44.46 -47.53 -38.73
CA GLY A 779 -44.19 -47.72 -37.30
C GLY A 779 -44.85 -48.98 -36.74
N ARG A 780 -44.34 -49.44 -35.59
CA ARG A 780 -44.92 -50.54 -34.81
C ARG A 780 -44.83 -50.24 -33.31
N ILE A 781 -45.72 -50.81 -32.51
CA ILE A 781 -45.75 -50.68 -31.04
C ILE A 781 -44.54 -51.33 -30.31
N ASP A 782 -43.67 -52.01 -31.05
CA ASP A 782 -42.42 -52.61 -30.58
C ASP A 782 -41.17 -52.01 -31.24
N VAL A 783 -41.32 -50.94 -32.02
CA VAL A 783 -40.23 -50.27 -32.74
C VAL A 783 -40.16 -48.80 -32.38
N GLY A 784 -39.07 -48.42 -31.72
CA GLY A 784 -38.67 -47.05 -31.47
C GLY A 784 -37.34 -46.73 -32.17
N PHE A 785 -36.53 -45.88 -31.56
CA PHE A 785 -35.19 -45.54 -32.07
C PHE A 785 -34.29 -44.93 -30.99
N ARG A 786 -33.00 -44.87 -31.28
CA ARG A 786 -32.01 -44.06 -30.56
C ARG A 786 -31.21 -43.21 -31.54
N ILE A 787 -30.50 -42.18 -31.07
CA ILE A 787 -29.81 -41.21 -31.95
C ILE A 787 -28.28 -41.35 -31.87
N ALA A 788 -27.62 -40.96 -32.95
CA ALA A 788 -26.18 -40.88 -33.09
C ALA A 788 -25.75 -39.50 -33.61
N LYS A 789 -24.47 -39.14 -33.41
CA LYS A 789 -23.87 -37.87 -33.83
C LYS A 789 -22.39 -38.07 -34.14
N ASN A 790 -21.91 -37.48 -35.23
CA ASN A 790 -20.50 -37.61 -35.64
C ASN A 790 -19.59 -36.77 -34.74
N ILE A 791 -18.32 -37.16 -34.66
CA ILE A 791 -17.25 -36.34 -34.09
C ILE A 791 -16.50 -35.65 -35.23
N GLN A 792 -16.31 -34.33 -35.10
CA GLN A 792 -15.44 -33.53 -35.96
C GLN A 792 -14.07 -33.48 -35.30
#